data_AF-M1VCV1-F1
#
_entry.id   AF-M1VCV1-F1
#
_cell.length_a   1.000
_cell.length_b   1.000
_cell.length_c   1.000
_cell.angle_alpha   90.00
_cell.angle_beta   90.00
_cell.angle_gamma   90.00
#
_symmetry.space_group_name_H-M   'P 1'
#
loop_
_entity.id
_entity.type
_entity.pdbx_description
1 polymer ?
#
loop_
_entity_poly.entity_id
_entity_poly.type
_entity_poly.pdbx_seq_one_letter_code
_entity_poly.pdbx_strand_id
1 'polypeptide(L)'
;MKLLRTTCGFAFLAKPLGASGVARDVRNCPLRYQPWAFGRLSFSRCWLHFLTGNSGERSFLARRFEVATHPVGASRPQRKQPRSVKLLACSAASETQTSLRTHVCGALRSEHVGCTVTVCGWAHTIRDRGGVTFLLLRDRHGIVQVTIDAASPEALRTQVKTIRRESVVRVRGTVRARDPANVNASMPTGSVEIAAHVIEVLNRADPLPLVLDMERPETGNTTTGRPGSGQLATTGASEETRLRYRYLDLRRASLQSALIRRHEATMAVRRVLDSLGFVEIETPILTRATPEGARDYLVPSRVHRGKWYALPQSPQLYKQLLMIGGMDRYFQVARCFRDEDLRQDRQPEFTQVDLEMSFVGAADVMHTVERVAEALFSNVLSEQELKNDEVLVRNTARQGLRFPVMTYDDCMERYGTDAPDLRFGLELQPIWSANQGESNTAQHWHFFEALCAVAPFRGAETIRALVVPGAAPHTSRKVIDDYTQFVKQLGLSGLLWGKIGSSDGRPTINSGPLNKLEPTVAGQLVEQLGARPDSLLLVAAGSRPVVLGSLGRLRVKIAKERGFVDETDYRFCWVVGFPLFAWDDEYNRLTSVHHPFTSPREDQRDLLLTLVQRIREKPDSLSKDATLTQELLKLRAEAYDLVCNGTEIGGGSIRIYDPAIQSAVLSVLAISDEEQQAKFGFLLQALRYGAPPHGGFAFGLDRCILMTCAQAKSLRDVIAFPKTTSASELMTAAPSDVDERQLADLGISRVAAHEERIDQIDAPKVPQDSQETMPV
;
A
#
# COMPACT_ATOMS: atom_id res chain seq x y z
N MET A 1 -13.96 52.90 39.59
CA MET A 1 -14.28 53.55 40.88
C MET A 1 -14.47 52.48 41.95
N LYS A 2 -13.67 52.59 43.02
CA LYS A 2 -13.80 52.07 44.40
C LYS A 2 -14.17 50.58 44.61
N LEU A 3 -13.25 49.71 45.02
CA LEU A 3 -12.59 49.51 46.34
C LEU A 3 -13.48 48.93 47.46
N LEU A 4 -13.05 47.79 48.00
CA LEU A 4 -12.72 47.49 49.42
C LEU A 4 -12.35 45.98 49.46
N ARG A 5 -11.10 45.51 49.55
CA ARG A 5 -10.07 45.53 50.62
C ARG A 5 -10.53 45.00 51.99
N THR A 6 -9.97 43.84 52.35
CA THR A 6 -9.42 43.56 53.69
C THR A 6 -8.18 42.67 53.56
N THR A 7 -7.21 42.96 54.42
CA THR A 7 -5.80 42.55 54.43
C THR A 7 -5.44 42.00 55.81
N CYS A 8 -4.51 41.05 55.87
CA CYS A 8 -3.45 40.84 56.88
C CYS A 8 -2.63 39.61 56.39
N GLY A 9 -1.31 39.64 56.12
CA GLY A 9 -0.17 40.01 56.98
C GLY A 9 0.32 38.71 57.68
N PHE A 10 1.56 38.21 57.65
CA PHE A 10 2.87 38.86 57.70
C PHE A 10 4.03 37.84 57.45
N ALA A 11 5.17 38.39 56.96
CA ALA A 11 6.60 38.06 57.13
C ALA A 11 7.15 36.62 56.91
N PHE A 12 8.08 36.39 55.97
CA PHE A 12 9.53 36.73 55.92
C PHE A 12 10.44 35.90 56.85
N LEU A 13 11.36 35.14 56.24
CA LEU A 13 12.76 35.02 56.68
C LEU A 13 13.63 34.46 55.54
N ALA A 14 14.43 35.35 54.95
CA ALA A 14 15.66 35.02 54.25
C ALA A 14 16.82 35.35 55.20
N LYS A 15 17.93 34.59 55.17
CA LYS A 15 19.33 35.10 55.20
C LYS A 15 20.41 33.97 55.26
N PRO A 16 21.70 34.30 54.99
CA PRO A 16 22.55 33.55 54.03
C PRO A 16 24.00 33.30 54.55
N LEU A 17 24.97 33.15 53.62
CA LEU A 17 26.44 33.33 53.74
C LEU A 17 27.26 32.11 54.20
N GLY A 18 28.45 31.81 53.68
CA GLY A 18 29.37 32.53 52.77
C GLY A 18 30.42 31.54 52.19
N ALA A 19 31.57 31.88 51.61
CA ALA A 19 32.15 33.04 50.95
C ALA A 19 33.69 32.85 51.03
N SER A 20 34.40 32.87 49.90
CA SER A 20 35.81 33.28 49.76
C SER A 20 36.14 33.32 48.26
N GLY A 21 36.22 34.49 47.59
CA GLY A 21 37.41 35.36 47.49
C GLY A 21 38.19 34.97 46.22
N VAL A 22 38.57 35.83 45.26
CA VAL A 22 39.11 37.19 45.29
C VAL A 22 38.88 37.88 43.92
N ALA A 23 38.85 39.22 43.94
CA ALA A 23 38.47 40.16 42.88
C ALA A 23 39.59 40.68 41.97
N ARG A 24 39.17 41.28 40.83
CA ARG A 24 39.64 42.51 40.10
C ARG A 24 39.27 42.38 38.59
N ASP A 25 38.82 43.35 37.81
CA ASP A 25 38.41 44.75 37.97
C ASP A 25 37.60 45.17 36.70
N VAL A 26 36.38 45.69 36.89
CA VAL A 26 35.63 46.79 36.22
C VAL A 26 35.97 47.21 34.75
N ARG A 27 34.97 47.18 33.83
CA ARG A 27 34.21 48.37 33.30
C ARG A 27 33.27 48.07 32.11
N ASN A 28 32.00 48.48 32.29
CA ASN A 28 30.99 49.09 31.36
C ASN A 28 30.67 48.42 30.01
N CYS A 29 29.45 48.41 29.45
CA CYS A 29 28.03 48.68 29.77
C CYS A 29 27.25 48.32 28.46
N PRO A 30 25.92 48.47 28.30
CA PRO A 30 24.95 47.37 28.17
C PRO A 30 24.21 47.33 26.81
N LEU A 31 23.27 46.39 26.61
CA LEU A 31 21.84 46.70 26.37
C LEU A 31 20.96 45.47 26.08
N ARG A 32 19.72 45.55 26.57
CA ARG A 32 18.60 44.60 26.49
C ARG A 32 17.73 44.85 25.24
N TYR A 33 17.17 43.74 24.73
CA TYR A 33 15.77 43.51 24.27
C TYR A 33 14.80 44.71 24.15
N GLN A 34 14.08 44.81 23.02
CA GLN A 34 12.63 44.48 22.86
C GLN A 34 12.09 44.81 21.42
N PRO A 35 10.87 44.36 21.02
CA PRO A 35 10.55 43.62 19.79
C PRO A 35 9.92 44.51 18.71
N TRP A 36 9.45 43.97 17.57
CA TRP A 36 8.31 44.53 16.79
C TRP A 36 7.53 43.42 16.07
N ALA A 37 6.22 43.61 16.05
CA ALA A 37 5.20 42.71 15.55
C ALA A 37 4.52 43.31 14.30
N PHE A 38 4.08 42.40 13.41
CA PHE A 38 3.01 42.51 12.41
C PHE A 38 2.98 43.65 11.38
N GLY A 39 2.97 43.23 10.11
CA GLY A 39 2.42 44.00 8.99
C GLY A 39 2.12 43.08 7.80
N ARG A 40 0.85 42.63 7.70
CA ARG A 40 0.28 42.03 6.48
C ARG A 40 0.33 43.04 5.33
N LEU A 41 0.57 42.59 4.10
CA LEU A 41 -0.11 43.08 2.90
C LEU A 41 0.09 42.08 1.74
N SER A 42 -1.04 41.57 1.26
CA SER A 42 -1.18 40.88 -0.03
C SER A 42 -0.91 41.85 -1.18
N PHE A 43 -0.43 41.37 -2.32
CA PHE A 43 -1.12 41.60 -3.60
C PHE A 43 -0.59 40.70 -4.72
N SER A 44 -1.55 40.32 -5.54
CA SER A 44 -1.52 39.40 -6.66
C SER A 44 -0.75 39.90 -7.89
N ARG A 45 -0.37 38.94 -8.75
CA ARG A 45 -0.40 38.93 -10.22
C ARG A 45 -0.23 40.28 -10.95
N CYS A 46 0.79 40.39 -11.81
CA CYS A 46 0.63 40.34 -13.27
C CYS A 46 1.93 40.57 -14.05
N TRP A 47 2.09 39.74 -15.08
CA TRP A 47 2.62 39.99 -16.44
C TRP A 47 4.04 40.57 -16.64
N LEU A 48 4.95 39.87 -17.35
CA LEU A 48 5.04 39.51 -18.78
C LEU A 48 5.69 40.62 -19.65
N HIS A 49 6.90 40.27 -20.13
CA HIS A 49 7.47 40.51 -21.45
C HIS A 49 8.06 41.87 -21.90
N PHE A 50 9.23 41.70 -22.59
CA PHE A 50 9.83 42.52 -23.66
C PHE A 50 10.56 43.80 -23.23
N LEU A 51 11.68 44.22 -23.81
CA LEU A 51 12.63 43.70 -24.80
C LEU A 51 13.82 44.69 -24.78
N THR A 52 15.02 44.19 -25.09
CA THR A 52 16.15 44.85 -25.80
C THR A 52 16.38 46.36 -25.70
N GLY A 53 17.65 46.72 -25.51
CA GLY A 53 18.26 47.71 -26.41
C GLY A 53 19.15 48.77 -25.79
N ASN A 54 20.42 48.38 -25.60
CA ASN A 54 21.60 49.08 -26.08
C ASN A 54 22.03 50.47 -25.54
N SER A 55 23.35 50.53 -25.35
CA SER A 55 24.28 51.67 -25.48
C SER A 55 24.46 52.64 -24.31
N GLY A 56 25.74 52.86 -23.95
CA GLY A 56 26.17 53.92 -23.04
C GLY A 56 27.51 53.65 -22.37
N GLU A 57 28.60 53.91 -23.10
CA GLU A 57 30.01 53.84 -22.68
C GLU A 57 30.33 54.63 -21.40
N ARG A 58 31.32 54.16 -20.60
CA ARG A 58 32.61 54.84 -20.37
C ARG A 58 33.43 54.22 -19.20
N SER A 59 34.59 53.67 -19.58
CA SER A 59 35.94 53.83 -18.98
C SER A 59 36.15 53.76 -17.46
N PHE A 60 37.02 52.85 -16.97
CA PHE A 60 38.45 53.12 -16.69
C PHE A 60 39.17 51.94 -16.00
N LEU A 61 40.45 51.79 -16.36
CA LEU A 61 41.59 51.16 -15.66
C LEU A 61 41.82 49.63 -15.68
N ALA A 62 42.93 49.32 -16.35
CA ALA A 62 43.59 48.05 -16.57
C ALA A 62 44.64 47.69 -15.51
N ARG A 63 44.97 46.39 -15.43
CA ARG A 63 46.32 45.79 -15.26
C ARG A 63 46.27 44.38 -15.86
N ARG A 64 46.66 44.18 -17.13
CA ARG A 64 47.99 43.75 -17.66
C ARG A 64 48.60 42.50 -17.01
N PHE A 65 48.64 41.41 -17.78
CA PHE A 65 49.82 40.55 -17.94
C PHE A 65 49.89 40.11 -19.42
N GLU A 66 50.95 40.51 -20.10
CA GLU A 66 51.34 40.08 -21.45
C GLU A 66 52.23 38.84 -21.34
N VAL A 67 52.09 37.88 -22.26
CA VAL A 67 53.23 37.09 -22.77
C VAL A 67 53.10 36.90 -24.30
N ALA A 68 53.96 37.63 -24.99
CA ALA A 68 54.69 37.40 -26.24
C ALA A 68 54.13 36.48 -27.36
N THR A 69 54.03 37.12 -28.54
CA THR A 69 53.99 36.53 -29.89
C THR A 69 55.40 36.35 -30.48
N HIS A 70 55.58 35.38 -31.40
CA HIS A 70 56.50 35.53 -32.55
C HIS A 70 55.87 34.99 -33.85
N PRO A 71 56.26 35.53 -35.03
CA PRO A 71 55.51 35.43 -36.30
C PRO A 71 56.28 34.61 -37.38
N VAL A 72 55.88 34.78 -38.65
CA VAL A 72 56.40 34.22 -39.94
C VAL A 72 55.54 33.03 -40.44
N GLY A 73 55.05 32.95 -41.68
CA GLY A 73 55.13 33.75 -42.90
C GLY A 73 54.56 32.95 -44.10
N ALA A 74 54.37 33.64 -45.22
CA ALA A 74 54.23 33.15 -46.60
C ALA A 74 52.87 32.55 -47.10
N SER A 75 52.40 33.19 -48.17
CA SER A 75 51.26 32.90 -49.05
C SER A 75 51.54 31.80 -50.08
N ARG A 76 50.54 30.94 -50.37
CA ARG A 76 50.32 30.27 -51.67
C ARG A 76 48.83 29.89 -51.84
N PRO A 77 48.28 29.90 -53.08
CA PRO A 77 46.83 29.82 -53.30
C PRO A 77 46.36 28.36 -53.36
N GLN A 78 45.30 28.01 -52.62
CA GLN A 78 44.65 26.70 -52.70
C GLN A 78 43.32 26.76 -53.46
N ARG A 79 43.22 25.85 -54.43
CA ARG A 79 42.08 25.47 -55.27
C ARG A 79 40.73 25.47 -54.54
N LYS A 80 39.70 25.98 -55.21
CA LYS A 80 38.28 25.73 -54.91
C LYS A 80 38.02 24.22 -54.85
N GLN A 81 37.67 23.71 -53.68
CA GLN A 81 37.02 22.39 -53.53
C GLN A 81 35.49 22.54 -53.61
N PRO A 82 34.77 21.51 -54.11
CA PRO A 82 33.33 21.58 -54.29
C PRO A 82 32.61 21.57 -52.94
N ARG A 83 31.46 22.27 -52.89
CA ARG A 83 30.58 22.37 -51.73
C ARG A 83 30.27 21.00 -51.14
N SER A 84 30.73 20.76 -49.91
CA SER A 84 30.25 19.67 -49.06
C SER A 84 28.74 19.79 -48.88
N VAL A 85 28.00 18.75 -49.24
CA VAL A 85 26.59 18.58 -48.86
C VAL A 85 26.53 18.61 -47.33
N LYS A 86 25.99 19.69 -46.76
CA LYS A 86 25.70 19.76 -45.33
C LYS A 86 24.63 18.70 -45.03
N LEU A 87 25.05 17.58 -44.45
CA LEU A 87 24.17 16.75 -43.62
C LEU A 87 23.61 17.68 -42.53
N LEU A 88 22.34 18.07 -42.67
CA LEU A 88 21.61 18.77 -41.62
C LEU A 88 21.61 17.84 -40.40
N ALA A 89 22.48 18.11 -39.44
CA ALA A 89 22.36 17.55 -38.10
C ALA A 89 21.05 18.10 -37.52
N CYS A 90 20.06 17.22 -37.33
CA CYS A 90 18.84 17.49 -36.58
C CYS A 90 19.25 18.15 -35.25
N SER A 91 18.98 19.45 -35.10
CA SER A 91 19.55 20.29 -34.04
C SER A 91 18.72 20.26 -32.76
N ALA A 92 18.52 19.08 -32.20
CA ALA A 92 18.24 18.91 -30.77
C ALA A 92 18.81 17.56 -30.35
N ALA A 93 19.93 17.57 -29.63
CA ALA A 93 20.39 16.36 -28.95
C ALA A 93 19.26 15.90 -28.03
N SER A 94 18.77 14.68 -28.21
CA SER A 94 17.81 14.12 -27.26
C SER A 94 18.48 14.08 -25.88
N GLU A 95 17.78 14.50 -24.82
CA GLU A 95 18.26 14.38 -23.44
C GLU A 95 18.64 12.94 -23.07
N THR A 96 18.20 11.96 -23.86
CA THR A 96 18.48 10.52 -23.71
C THR A 96 19.58 9.98 -24.62
N GLN A 97 20.30 10.86 -25.34
CA GLN A 97 21.41 10.52 -26.22
C GLN A 97 22.57 9.90 -25.43
N THR A 98 23.21 8.88 -26.01
CA THR A 98 24.38 8.21 -25.44
C THR A 98 25.43 7.95 -26.52
N SER A 99 26.58 7.36 -26.16
CA SER A 99 27.60 6.93 -27.12
C SER A 99 27.11 5.88 -28.12
N LEU A 100 26.02 5.16 -27.81
CA LEU A 100 25.48 4.08 -28.65
C LEU A 100 24.19 4.47 -29.41
N ARG A 101 23.45 5.48 -28.95
CA ARG A 101 22.20 5.92 -29.58
C ARG A 101 22.07 7.43 -29.61
N THR A 102 21.44 7.94 -30.67
CA THR A 102 21.06 9.36 -30.80
C THR A 102 19.66 9.64 -30.26
N HIS A 103 18.75 8.67 -30.36
CA HIS A 103 17.35 8.78 -29.99
C HIS A 103 16.90 7.48 -29.33
N VAL A 104 15.86 7.56 -28.50
CA VAL A 104 15.10 6.38 -28.05
C VAL A 104 14.08 5.97 -29.11
N CYS A 105 13.72 4.69 -29.17
CA CYS A 105 12.87 4.12 -30.21
C CYS A 105 11.52 4.85 -30.28
N GLY A 106 10.87 5.07 -29.14
CA GLY A 106 9.54 5.68 -29.08
C GLY A 106 9.46 7.19 -29.34
N ALA A 107 10.59 7.90 -29.50
CA ALA A 107 10.61 9.36 -29.63
C ALA A 107 10.40 9.87 -31.07
N LEU A 108 10.59 9.03 -32.09
CA LEU A 108 10.60 9.51 -33.48
C LEU A 108 9.19 9.91 -33.97
N ARG A 109 9.13 11.06 -34.65
CA ARG A 109 7.90 11.70 -35.18
C ARG A 109 8.15 12.23 -36.60
N SER A 110 7.10 12.68 -37.28
CA SER A 110 7.18 13.20 -38.66
C SER A 110 8.18 14.35 -38.84
N GLU A 111 8.42 15.16 -37.80
CA GLU A 111 9.45 16.22 -37.80
C GLU A 111 10.90 15.71 -37.93
N HIS A 112 11.13 14.41 -37.66
CA HIS A 112 12.45 13.79 -37.76
C HIS A 112 12.72 13.22 -39.17
N VAL A 113 11.77 13.29 -40.10
CA VAL A 113 11.93 12.74 -41.45
C VAL A 113 13.14 13.38 -42.16
N GLY A 114 13.99 12.54 -42.76
CA GLY A 114 15.24 12.93 -43.39
C GLY A 114 16.45 12.93 -42.44
N CYS A 115 16.25 12.91 -41.13
CA CYS A 115 17.36 12.84 -40.17
C CYS A 115 17.96 11.43 -40.13
N THR A 116 19.29 11.35 -40.07
CA THR A 116 20.01 10.09 -39.78
C THR A 116 20.05 9.88 -38.28
N VAL A 117 19.51 8.76 -37.81
CA VAL A 117 19.42 8.41 -36.39
C VAL A 117 20.13 7.09 -36.13
N THR A 118 20.60 6.93 -34.89
CA THR A 118 21.00 5.64 -34.31
C THR A 118 20.09 5.33 -33.13
N VAL A 119 19.51 4.13 -33.12
CA VAL A 119 18.64 3.60 -32.06
C VAL A 119 19.16 2.24 -31.61
N CYS A 120 18.93 1.90 -30.33
CA CYS A 120 19.28 0.61 -29.75
C CYS A 120 18.08 0.01 -29.04
N GLY A 121 17.86 -1.29 -29.17
CA GLY A 121 16.76 -1.96 -28.52
C GLY A 121 16.71 -3.47 -28.77
N TRP A 122 15.58 -4.07 -28.45
CA TRP A 122 15.28 -5.48 -28.66
C TRP A 122 14.44 -5.68 -29.92
N ALA A 123 14.80 -6.68 -30.71
CA ALA A 123 14.04 -7.10 -31.88
C ALA A 123 12.70 -7.73 -31.46
N HIS A 124 11.64 -6.94 -31.42
CA HIS A 124 10.34 -7.38 -30.91
C HIS A 124 9.59 -8.29 -31.89
N THR A 125 9.54 -7.90 -33.16
CA THR A 125 8.94 -8.70 -34.23
C THR A 125 9.74 -8.51 -35.50
N ILE A 126 9.89 -9.59 -36.27
CA ILE A 126 10.57 -9.59 -37.56
C ILE A 126 9.57 -10.15 -38.56
N ARG A 127 9.29 -9.41 -39.64
CA ARG A 127 8.32 -9.81 -40.67
C ARG A 127 8.96 -9.65 -42.04
N ASP A 128 9.01 -10.74 -42.80
CA ASP A 128 9.43 -10.73 -44.20
C ASP A 128 8.21 -10.75 -45.11
N ARG A 129 8.13 -9.78 -46.03
CA ARG A 129 7.08 -9.70 -47.06
C ARG A 129 7.70 -9.36 -48.41
N GLY A 130 7.73 -10.32 -49.33
CA GLY A 130 8.09 -10.08 -50.73
C GLY A 130 9.46 -9.44 -50.96
N GLY A 131 10.47 -9.77 -50.14
CA GLY A 131 11.82 -9.21 -50.24
C GLY A 131 12.07 -7.95 -49.43
N VAL A 132 11.09 -7.49 -48.64
CA VAL A 132 11.25 -6.43 -47.63
C VAL A 132 11.13 -7.02 -46.23
N THR A 133 12.12 -6.75 -45.39
CA THR A 133 12.12 -7.14 -43.97
C THR A 133 11.73 -5.94 -43.11
N PHE A 134 10.72 -6.14 -42.26
CA PHE A 134 10.28 -5.17 -41.26
C PHE A 134 10.67 -5.68 -39.86
N LEU A 135 11.54 -4.94 -39.20
CA LEU A 135 11.97 -5.17 -37.82
C LEU A 135 11.30 -4.14 -36.91
N LEU A 136 10.48 -4.58 -35.96
CA LEU A 136 10.03 -3.72 -34.87
C LEU A 136 11.10 -3.74 -33.78
N LEU A 137 11.74 -2.60 -33.54
CA LEU A 137 12.76 -2.43 -32.51
C LEU A 137 12.13 -1.74 -31.29
N ARG A 138 12.19 -2.41 -30.13
CA ARG A 138 11.62 -1.93 -28.86
C ARG A 138 12.72 -1.48 -27.90
N ASP A 139 12.50 -0.36 -27.23
CA ASP A 139 13.16 -0.03 -25.97
C ASP A 139 12.12 0.33 -24.90
N ARG A 140 12.54 0.82 -23.73
CA ARG A 140 11.62 1.23 -22.66
C ARG A 140 10.65 2.33 -23.09
N HIS A 141 11.04 3.19 -24.04
CA HIS A 141 10.26 4.37 -24.43
C HIS A 141 9.26 4.07 -25.55
N GLY A 142 9.37 2.91 -26.19
CA GLY A 142 8.41 2.45 -27.18
C GLY A 142 9.03 1.63 -28.28
N ILE A 143 8.36 1.59 -29.42
CA ILE A 143 8.73 0.78 -30.58
C ILE A 143 8.87 1.67 -31.79
N VAL A 144 9.87 1.40 -32.65
CA VAL A 144 9.98 1.96 -33.99
C VAL A 144 10.11 0.83 -35.01
N GLN A 145 9.56 1.04 -36.21
CA GLN A 145 9.79 0.14 -37.34
C GLN A 145 11.09 0.50 -38.05
N VAL A 146 11.88 -0.54 -38.32
CA VAL A 146 13.07 -0.50 -39.15
C VAL A 146 12.77 -1.30 -40.40
N THR A 147 13.01 -0.70 -41.57
CA THR A 147 12.71 -1.29 -42.88
C THR A 147 14.02 -1.57 -43.61
N ILE A 148 14.14 -2.79 -44.12
CA ILE A 148 15.23 -3.26 -44.97
C ILE A 148 14.59 -3.74 -46.27
N ASP A 149 14.83 -3.00 -47.36
CA ASP A 149 14.23 -3.24 -48.67
C ASP A 149 15.22 -3.87 -49.66
N ALA A 150 14.77 -4.13 -50.89
CA ALA A 150 15.61 -4.69 -51.95
C ALA A 150 16.77 -3.78 -52.35
N ALA A 151 16.66 -2.47 -52.14
CA ALA A 151 17.70 -1.48 -52.43
C ALA A 151 18.79 -1.43 -51.36
N SER A 152 18.56 -2.07 -50.20
CA SER A 152 19.52 -2.14 -49.11
C SER A 152 20.72 -3.05 -49.44
N PRO A 153 21.93 -2.76 -48.93
CA PRO A 153 23.12 -3.56 -49.21
C PRO A 153 22.94 -5.04 -48.86
N GLU A 154 23.52 -5.94 -49.67
CA GLU A 154 23.39 -7.39 -49.46
C GLU A 154 23.87 -7.83 -48.07
N ALA A 155 24.96 -7.24 -47.56
CA ALA A 155 25.45 -7.49 -46.21
C ALA A 155 24.38 -7.20 -45.14
N LEU A 156 23.61 -6.12 -45.29
CA LEU A 156 22.53 -5.77 -44.37
C LEU A 156 21.36 -6.76 -44.46
N ARG A 157 20.98 -7.15 -45.68
CA ARG A 157 19.92 -8.16 -45.94
C ARG A 157 20.32 -9.55 -45.42
N THR A 158 21.60 -9.88 -45.39
CA THR A 158 22.09 -11.13 -44.79
C THR A 158 22.13 -11.03 -43.26
N GLN A 159 22.57 -9.89 -42.71
CA GLN A 159 22.65 -9.70 -41.28
C GLN A 159 21.28 -9.73 -40.59
N VAL A 160 20.24 -9.12 -41.20
CA VAL A 160 18.89 -9.10 -40.61
C VAL A 160 18.30 -10.52 -40.45
N LYS A 161 18.65 -11.46 -41.34
CA LYS A 161 18.23 -12.87 -41.25
C LYS A 161 18.83 -13.61 -40.05
N THR A 162 19.91 -13.10 -39.45
CA THR A 162 20.53 -13.69 -38.26
C THR A 162 19.82 -13.30 -36.96
N ILE A 163 19.01 -12.23 -37.01
CA ILE A 163 18.34 -11.65 -35.86
C ILE A 163 17.17 -12.56 -35.46
N ARG A 164 17.09 -12.87 -34.16
CA ARG A 164 15.96 -13.58 -33.55
C ARG A 164 15.15 -12.61 -32.70
N ARG A 165 13.91 -13.00 -32.39
CA ARG A 165 13.08 -12.28 -31.42
C ARG A 165 13.87 -12.06 -30.12
N GLU A 166 13.79 -10.84 -29.58
CA GLU A 166 14.52 -10.35 -28.42
C GLU A 166 16.06 -10.27 -28.55
N SER A 167 16.63 -10.42 -29.75
CA SER A 167 18.04 -10.06 -29.96
C SER A 167 18.24 -8.56 -29.70
N VAL A 168 19.37 -8.19 -29.11
CA VAL A 168 19.75 -6.80 -28.84
C VAL A 168 20.46 -6.24 -30.07
N VAL A 169 19.94 -5.14 -30.60
CA VAL A 169 20.35 -4.62 -31.91
C VAL A 169 20.58 -3.11 -31.82
N ARG A 170 21.63 -2.64 -32.49
CA ARG A 170 21.87 -1.23 -32.81
C ARG A 170 21.58 -1.00 -34.28
N VAL A 171 20.79 0.02 -34.59
CA VAL A 171 20.41 0.37 -35.96
C VAL A 171 20.77 1.81 -36.22
N ARG A 172 21.54 2.08 -37.28
CA ARG A 172 21.75 3.41 -37.83
C ARG A 172 21.06 3.51 -39.19
N GLY A 173 20.25 4.54 -39.40
CA GLY A 173 19.48 4.70 -40.63
C GLY A 173 18.85 6.07 -40.77
N THR A 174 18.15 6.30 -41.88
CA THR A 174 17.42 7.55 -42.15
C THR A 174 15.95 7.40 -41.81
N VAL A 175 15.39 8.34 -41.07
CA VAL A 175 13.95 8.37 -40.78
C VAL A 175 13.18 8.75 -42.07
N ARG A 176 12.16 7.98 -42.41
CA ARG A 176 11.27 8.22 -43.55
C ARG A 176 9.82 8.26 -43.08
N ALA A 177 8.99 9.04 -43.77
CA ALA A 177 7.55 8.93 -43.63
C ALA A 177 7.09 7.59 -44.20
N ARG A 178 6.15 6.93 -43.52
CA ARG A 178 5.48 5.76 -44.10
C ARG A 178 4.53 6.21 -45.20
N ASP A 179 4.26 5.29 -46.13
CA ASP A 179 3.13 5.45 -47.04
C ASP A 179 1.85 5.71 -46.24
N PRO A 180 1.00 6.68 -46.64
CA PRO A 180 -0.27 6.96 -45.97
C PRO A 180 -1.13 5.71 -45.70
N ALA A 181 -1.12 4.71 -46.59
CA ALA A 181 -1.84 3.45 -46.41
C ALA A 181 -1.25 2.54 -45.31
N ASN A 182 0.01 2.77 -44.92
CA ASN A 182 0.77 1.97 -43.96
C ASN A 182 1.04 2.70 -42.64
N VAL A 183 0.42 3.86 -42.42
CA VAL A 183 0.48 4.60 -41.15
C VAL A 183 -0.23 3.79 -40.08
N ASN A 184 0.47 3.50 -38.99
CA ASN A 184 -0.12 2.76 -37.87
C ASN A 184 -0.60 3.70 -36.76
N ALA A 185 -1.88 4.02 -36.74
CA ALA A 185 -2.47 4.91 -35.72
C ALA A 185 -2.31 4.41 -34.27
N SER A 186 -2.09 3.10 -34.06
CA SER A 186 -1.88 2.52 -32.72
C SER A 186 -0.46 2.70 -32.15
N MET A 187 0.48 3.23 -32.95
CA MET A 187 1.86 3.45 -32.53
C MET A 187 2.20 4.95 -32.55
N PRO A 188 2.84 5.50 -31.48
CA PRO A 188 3.29 6.89 -31.50
C PRO A 188 4.27 7.22 -32.63
N THR A 189 5.07 6.24 -33.06
CA THR A 189 5.97 6.36 -34.22
C THR A 189 5.33 5.85 -35.51
N GLY A 190 4.01 5.69 -35.54
CA GLY A 190 3.29 4.98 -36.59
C GLY A 190 3.29 5.67 -37.96
N SER A 191 3.56 6.98 -37.99
CA SER A 191 3.72 7.75 -39.22
C SER A 191 5.13 7.67 -39.83
N VAL A 192 6.10 7.10 -39.10
CA VAL A 192 7.51 7.06 -39.50
C VAL A 192 8.12 5.65 -39.41
N GLU A 193 9.21 5.46 -40.11
CA GLU A 193 10.07 4.28 -40.03
C GLU A 193 11.54 4.66 -40.27
N ILE A 194 12.46 3.76 -39.91
CA ILE A 194 13.90 3.93 -40.15
C ILE A 194 14.29 3.04 -41.33
N ALA A 195 14.71 3.64 -42.44
CA ALA A 195 15.41 2.92 -43.49
C ALA A 195 16.84 2.63 -43.03
N ALA A 196 17.15 1.36 -42.74
CA ALA A 196 18.42 0.99 -42.15
C ALA A 196 19.59 1.17 -43.13
N HIS A 197 20.68 1.77 -42.65
CA HIS A 197 21.96 1.79 -43.35
C HIS A 197 22.89 0.72 -42.80
N VAL A 198 22.90 0.57 -41.48
CA VAL A 198 23.71 -0.40 -40.73
C VAL A 198 22.87 -0.97 -39.61
N ILE A 199 22.93 -2.29 -39.46
CA ILE A 199 22.39 -3.00 -38.32
C ILE A 199 23.58 -3.71 -37.66
N GLU A 200 23.61 -3.76 -36.34
CA GLU A 200 24.60 -4.49 -35.57
C GLU A 200 23.90 -5.30 -34.50
N VAL A 201 24.15 -6.60 -34.47
CA VAL A 201 23.65 -7.48 -33.42
C VAL A 201 24.61 -7.37 -32.25
N LEU A 202 24.21 -6.62 -31.23
CA LEU A 202 25.00 -6.44 -30.01
C LEU A 202 24.98 -7.70 -29.16
N ASN A 203 23.84 -8.38 -29.10
CA ASN A 203 23.71 -9.67 -28.44
C ASN A 203 22.57 -10.49 -29.06
N ARG A 204 22.78 -11.79 -29.24
CA ARG A 204 21.78 -12.70 -29.81
C ARG A 204 20.93 -13.29 -28.69
N ALA A 205 19.63 -13.45 -28.95
CA ALA A 205 18.73 -14.16 -28.04
C ALA A 205 18.57 -15.63 -28.42
N ASP A 206 18.56 -16.48 -27.40
CA ASP A 206 18.17 -17.89 -27.49
C ASP A 206 16.64 -18.04 -27.59
N PRO A 207 16.13 -19.25 -27.90
CA PRO A 207 14.70 -19.52 -27.85
C PRO A 207 14.09 -19.10 -26.51
N LEU A 208 13.03 -18.30 -26.55
CA LEU A 208 12.47 -17.67 -25.36
C LEU A 208 11.58 -18.65 -24.57
N PRO A 209 11.73 -18.72 -23.23
CA PRO A 209 10.90 -19.56 -22.38
C PRO A 209 9.50 -18.98 -22.13
N LEU A 210 9.28 -17.70 -22.47
CA LEU A 210 7.97 -17.06 -22.45
C LEU A 210 7.81 -16.12 -23.66
N VAL A 211 6.56 -16.01 -24.12
CA VAL A 211 6.20 -15.12 -25.21
C VAL A 211 5.98 -13.71 -24.68
N LEU A 212 6.74 -12.75 -25.23
CA LEU A 212 6.65 -11.32 -24.88
C LEU A 212 5.76 -10.59 -25.90
N ASP A 213 4.48 -10.92 -25.94
CA ASP A 213 3.54 -10.25 -26.86
C ASP A 213 3.15 -8.88 -26.35
N MET A 214 2.80 -7.98 -27.27
CA MET A 214 2.18 -6.71 -26.92
C MET A 214 0.76 -7.01 -26.45
N GLU A 215 0.47 -6.66 -25.19
CA GLU A 215 -0.91 -6.54 -24.74
C GLU A 215 -1.60 -5.53 -25.68
N ARG A 216 -2.54 -6.01 -26.51
CA ARG A 216 -3.40 -5.09 -27.26
C ARG A 216 -4.25 -4.36 -26.22
N PRO A 217 -4.29 -3.01 -26.24
CA PRO A 217 -5.34 -2.30 -25.51
C PRO A 217 -6.68 -2.86 -25.99
N GLU A 218 -7.54 -3.30 -25.09
CA GLU A 218 -8.92 -3.63 -25.44
C GLU A 218 -9.61 -2.33 -25.89
N THR A 219 -9.54 -2.03 -27.19
CA THR A 219 -10.34 -0.97 -27.77
C THR A 219 -11.78 -1.46 -27.82
N GLY A 220 -12.59 -1.00 -26.88
CA GLY A 220 -14.02 -0.71 -27.03
C GLY A 220 -14.95 -1.80 -27.58
N ASN A 221 -15.95 -2.13 -26.74
CA ASN A 221 -17.27 -2.66 -27.08
C ASN A 221 -17.44 -4.20 -27.07
N THR A 222 -17.59 -4.77 -25.88
CA THR A 222 -18.31 -6.04 -25.68
C THR A 222 -19.75 -5.74 -25.26
N THR A 223 -20.63 -5.52 -26.24
CA THR A 223 -22.08 -5.34 -26.04
C THR A 223 -22.82 -6.66 -25.73
N THR A 224 -22.17 -7.62 -25.06
CA THR A 224 -22.80 -8.88 -24.66
C THR A 224 -22.55 -9.12 -23.17
N GLY A 225 -23.58 -8.82 -22.37
CA GLY A 225 -23.56 -8.87 -20.91
C GLY A 225 -23.32 -10.26 -20.31
N ARG A 226 -22.04 -10.65 -20.21
CA ARG A 226 -21.56 -11.65 -19.25
C ARG A 226 -20.30 -11.13 -18.55
N PRO A 227 -20.35 -10.82 -17.25
CA PRO A 227 -19.16 -10.54 -16.48
C PRO A 227 -18.43 -11.87 -16.22
N GLY A 228 -17.35 -12.08 -16.97
CA GLY A 228 -16.49 -13.25 -16.81
C GLY A 228 -15.72 -13.54 -18.08
N SER A 229 -14.39 -13.46 -18.01
CA SER A 229 -13.40 -13.80 -19.06
C SER A 229 -13.04 -12.74 -20.12
N GLY A 230 -12.85 -11.47 -19.70
CA GLY A 230 -11.94 -10.56 -20.41
C GLY A 230 -10.51 -11.08 -20.30
N GLN A 231 -10.14 -12.03 -21.15
CA GLN A 231 -8.84 -12.68 -21.14
C GLN A 231 -7.84 -11.76 -21.85
N LEU A 232 -7.34 -10.76 -21.11
CA LEU A 232 -6.16 -9.98 -21.46
C LEU A 232 -5.10 -10.96 -21.97
N ALA A 233 -4.55 -10.72 -23.16
CA ALA A 233 -3.60 -11.62 -23.84
C ALA A 233 -2.57 -12.16 -22.84
N THR A 234 -2.82 -13.36 -22.32
CA THR A 234 -1.92 -13.99 -21.36
C THR A 234 -0.69 -14.37 -22.16
N THR A 235 0.48 -14.29 -21.54
CA THR A 235 1.76 -14.77 -22.12
C THR A 235 1.73 -16.25 -22.51
N GLY A 236 0.61 -16.97 -22.31
CA GLY A 236 0.46 -18.42 -22.31
C GLY A 236 1.21 -19.10 -21.16
N ALA A 237 2.25 -18.45 -20.61
CA ALA A 237 3.10 -18.96 -19.54
C ALA A 237 2.42 -18.92 -18.16
N SER A 238 2.68 -19.97 -17.37
CA SER A 238 2.30 -20.04 -15.95
C SER A 238 3.00 -18.94 -15.13
N GLU A 239 2.43 -18.62 -13.96
CA GLU A 239 3.06 -17.70 -13.01
C GLU A 239 4.46 -18.18 -12.60
N GLU A 240 4.63 -19.48 -12.38
CA GLU A 240 5.93 -20.07 -12.04
C GLU A 240 7.00 -19.78 -13.11
N THR A 241 6.68 -20.01 -14.40
CA THR A 241 7.60 -19.71 -15.51
C THR A 241 7.92 -18.22 -15.57
N ARG A 242 6.92 -17.36 -15.37
CA ARG A 242 7.11 -15.90 -15.34
C ARG A 242 8.05 -15.47 -14.22
N LEU A 243 7.92 -16.03 -13.02
CA LEU A 243 8.78 -15.74 -11.88
C LEU A 243 10.19 -16.29 -12.05
N ARG A 244 10.34 -17.51 -12.60
CA ARG A 244 11.66 -18.10 -12.91
C ARG A 244 12.45 -17.25 -13.92
N TYR A 245 11.76 -16.70 -14.92
CA TYR A 245 12.34 -15.85 -15.94
C TYR A 245 11.94 -14.38 -15.76
N ARG A 246 11.91 -13.90 -14.51
CA ARG A 246 11.38 -12.57 -14.16
C ARG A 246 12.04 -11.43 -14.94
N TYR A 247 13.33 -11.51 -15.22
CA TYR A 247 14.07 -10.54 -16.04
C TYR A 247 13.55 -10.41 -17.49
N LEU A 248 12.94 -11.47 -18.05
CA LEU A 248 12.23 -11.40 -19.33
C LEU A 248 10.80 -10.90 -19.14
N ASP A 249 10.07 -11.37 -18.12
CA ASP A 249 8.71 -10.93 -17.82
C ASP A 249 8.66 -9.40 -17.61
N LEU A 250 9.66 -8.82 -16.93
CA LEU A 250 9.84 -7.38 -16.74
C LEU A 250 10.00 -6.56 -18.04
N ARG A 251 10.15 -7.19 -19.21
CA ARG A 251 10.12 -6.50 -20.51
C ARG A 251 8.70 -6.19 -21.00
N ARG A 252 7.68 -6.78 -20.39
CA ARG A 252 6.28 -6.53 -20.75
C ARG A 252 5.83 -5.15 -20.34
N ALA A 253 4.99 -4.54 -21.17
CA ALA A 253 4.49 -3.19 -20.98
C ALA A 253 3.73 -3.02 -19.66
N SER A 254 2.91 -4.00 -19.25
CA SER A 254 2.15 -3.96 -17.99
C SER A 254 3.06 -3.86 -16.76
N LEU A 255 4.08 -4.73 -16.65
CA LEU A 255 5.03 -4.69 -15.54
C LEU A 255 5.93 -3.45 -15.57
N GLN A 256 6.39 -3.03 -16.75
CA GLN A 256 7.15 -1.78 -16.84
C GLN A 256 6.30 -0.59 -16.40
N SER A 257 5.05 -0.52 -16.83
CA SER A 257 4.14 0.56 -16.44
C SER A 257 3.87 0.55 -14.94
N ALA A 258 3.71 -0.62 -14.32
CA ALA A 258 3.56 -0.74 -12.87
C ALA A 258 4.79 -0.24 -12.10
N LEU A 259 6.00 -0.63 -12.51
CA LEU A 259 7.24 -0.18 -11.86
C LEU A 259 7.54 1.31 -12.08
N ILE A 260 7.21 1.84 -13.26
CA ILE A 260 7.34 3.27 -13.55
C ILE A 260 6.34 4.07 -12.71
N ARG A 261 5.07 3.63 -12.62
CA ARG A 261 4.07 4.23 -11.74
C ARG A 261 4.49 4.19 -10.27
N ARG A 262 5.06 3.08 -9.82
CA ARG A 262 5.67 2.99 -8.48
C ARG A 262 6.71 4.08 -8.27
N HIS A 263 7.63 4.27 -9.22
CA HIS A 263 8.64 5.32 -9.14
C HIS A 263 8.00 6.72 -9.07
N GLU A 264 7.06 7.03 -9.96
CA GLU A 264 6.37 8.32 -10.01
C GLU A 264 5.62 8.62 -8.71
N ALA A 265 4.89 7.63 -8.18
CA ALA A 265 4.20 7.73 -6.89
C ALA A 265 5.17 7.99 -5.73
N THR A 266 6.30 7.27 -5.66
CA THR A 266 7.31 7.50 -4.60
C THR A 266 7.93 8.90 -4.71
N MET A 267 8.16 9.41 -5.92
CA MET A 267 8.66 10.77 -6.11
C MET A 267 7.63 11.83 -5.73
N ALA A 268 6.34 11.61 -6.02
CA ALA A 268 5.27 12.51 -5.61
C ALA A 268 5.13 12.58 -4.08
N VAL A 269 5.16 11.42 -3.41
CA VAL A 269 5.15 11.32 -1.94
C VAL A 269 6.32 12.11 -1.33
N ARG A 270 7.56 11.89 -1.82
CA ARG A 270 8.74 12.62 -1.35
C ARG A 270 8.59 14.13 -1.47
N ARG A 271 8.12 14.61 -2.63
CA ARG A 271 7.91 16.05 -2.87
C ARG A 271 6.87 16.66 -1.93
N VAL A 272 5.80 15.94 -1.65
CA VAL A 272 4.76 16.43 -0.74
C VAL A 272 5.25 16.47 0.71
N LEU A 273 5.94 15.42 1.16
CA LEU A 273 6.51 15.37 2.52
C LEU A 273 7.61 16.43 2.72
N ASP A 274 8.49 16.63 1.73
CA ASP A 274 9.48 17.71 1.72
C ASP A 274 8.81 19.10 1.84
N SER A 275 7.76 19.35 1.05
CA SER A 275 6.98 20.60 1.13
C SER A 275 6.27 20.83 2.48
N LEU A 276 6.14 19.77 3.28
CA LEU A 276 5.52 19.74 4.61
C LEU A 276 6.55 19.80 5.75
N GLY A 277 7.83 19.97 5.42
CA GLY A 277 8.93 20.07 6.39
C GLY A 277 9.38 18.74 6.96
N PHE A 278 9.05 17.62 6.32
CA PHE A 278 9.55 16.31 6.72
C PHE A 278 10.96 16.06 6.20
N VAL A 279 11.76 15.33 6.98
CA VAL A 279 13.11 14.90 6.61
C VAL A 279 13.12 13.39 6.37
N GLU A 280 13.68 12.96 5.22
CA GLU A 280 13.90 11.53 4.94
C GLU A 280 15.11 11.06 5.75
N ILE A 281 14.92 10.16 6.71
CA ILE A 281 16.00 9.63 7.56
C ILE A 281 16.00 8.11 7.45
N GLU A 282 17.16 7.51 7.17
CA GLU A 282 17.30 6.07 7.10
C GLU A 282 17.43 5.47 8.51
N THR A 283 16.78 4.33 8.75
CA THR A 283 16.84 3.60 10.03
C THR A 283 17.54 2.25 9.86
N PRO A 284 18.21 1.72 10.89
CA PRO A 284 18.92 0.44 10.80
C PRO A 284 18.01 -0.74 10.41
N ILE A 285 18.54 -1.64 9.58
CA ILE A 285 17.90 -2.92 9.21
C ILE A 285 18.32 -4.07 10.14
N LEU A 286 19.51 -4.02 10.72
CA LEU A 286 19.95 -5.01 11.71
C LEU A 286 19.57 -4.50 13.10
N THR A 287 18.39 -4.88 13.58
CA THR A 287 17.82 -4.40 14.83
C THR A 287 17.87 -5.45 15.92
N ARG A 288 17.34 -5.10 17.09
CA ARG A 288 17.11 -6.05 18.18
C ARG A 288 15.75 -6.72 17.98
N ALA A 289 15.65 -8.02 18.27
CA ALA A 289 14.37 -8.71 18.31
C ALA A 289 13.48 -8.12 19.42
N THR A 290 12.29 -7.69 19.03
CA THR A 290 11.28 -7.11 19.92
C THR A 290 9.92 -7.70 19.57
N PRO A 291 9.13 -8.15 20.56
CA PRO A 291 7.81 -8.71 20.28
C PRO A 291 6.86 -7.58 19.84
N GLU A 292 6.76 -7.35 18.53
CA GLU A 292 5.87 -6.36 17.89
C GLU A 292 4.58 -6.98 17.30
N GLY A 293 4.39 -8.29 17.47
CA GLY A 293 3.17 -9.00 17.08
C GLY A 293 3.38 -10.07 16.02
N ALA A 294 4.26 -9.84 15.05
CA ALA A 294 4.67 -10.87 14.08
C ALA A 294 5.98 -11.56 14.52
N ARG A 295 6.36 -12.63 13.80
CA ARG A 295 7.66 -13.29 13.96
C ARG A 295 8.73 -12.52 13.17
N ASP A 296 9.88 -12.31 13.81
CA ASP A 296 11.03 -11.65 13.19
C ASP A 296 11.83 -12.59 12.29
N TYR A 297 12.33 -12.09 11.17
CA TYR A 297 13.47 -12.71 10.48
C TYR A 297 14.75 -12.45 11.30
N LEU A 298 15.50 -13.51 11.60
CA LEU A 298 16.72 -13.42 12.40
C LEU A 298 17.97 -13.45 11.51
N VAL A 299 18.97 -12.66 11.89
CA VAL A 299 20.29 -12.63 11.24
C VAL A 299 21.36 -12.92 12.29
N PRO A 300 22.10 -14.05 12.19
CA PRO A 300 23.10 -14.40 13.19
C PRO A 300 24.32 -13.47 13.14
N SER A 301 24.85 -13.12 14.32
CA SER A 301 26.06 -12.32 14.42
C SER A 301 27.31 -13.19 14.45
N ARG A 302 28.15 -13.08 13.41
CA ARG A 302 29.49 -13.69 13.39
C ARG A 302 30.39 -13.15 14.51
N VAL A 303 30.25 -11.86 14.85
CA VAL A 303 31.10 -11.17 15.83
C VAL A 303 30.69 -11.51 17.26
N HIS A 304 29.38 -11.57 17.51
CA HIS A 304 28.84 -11.88 18.83
C HIS A 304 28.17 -13.26 18.78
N ARG A 305 28.98 -14.32 18.91
CA ARG A 305 28.49 -15.71 18.87
C ARG A 305 27.32 -15.92 19.83
N GLY A 306 26.28 -16.58 19.35
CA GLY A 306 25.03 -16.83 20.09
C GLY A 306 24.05 -15.65 20.15
N LYS A 307 24.40 -14.48 19.58
CA LYS A 307 23.51 -13.33 19.46
C LYS A 307 23.00 -13.14 18.04
N TRP A 308 21.82 -12.58 17.95
CA TRP A 308 21.06 -12.43 16.71
C TRP A 308 20.60 -10.97 16.56
N TYR A 309 20.62 -10.49 15.33
CA TYR A 309 19.83 -9.34 14.93
C TYR A 309 18.45 -9.82 14.48
N ALA A 310 17.48 -8.92 14.49
CA ALA A 310 16.19 -9.07 13.83
C ALA A 310 16.11 -8.10 12.65
N LEU A 311 15.39 -8.47 11.60
CA LEU A 311 14.98 -7.53 10.56
C LEU A 311 13.71 -6.79 11.03
N PRO A 312 13.59 -5.47 10.80
CA PRO A 312 12.50 -4.69 11.37
C PRO A 312 11.16 -5.01 10.72
N GLN A 313 10.14 -5.26 11.54
CA GLN A 313 8.74 -5.34 11.09
C GLN A 313 8.22 -3.99 10.62
N SER A 314 8.79 -2.91 11.17
CA SER A 314 8.66 -1.51 10.75
C SER A 314 9.72 -0.65 11.44
N PRO A 315 9.94 0.62 11.03
CA PRO A 315 10.81 1.57 11.74
C PRO A 315 10.25 2.08 13.09
N GLN A 316 9.22 1.45 13.65
CA GLN A 316 8.38 1.98 14.74
C GLN A 316 9.14 2.48 15.98
N LEU A 317 10.16 1.76 16.43
CA LEU A 317 10.94 2.19 17.59
C LEU A 317 11.89 3.34 17.26
N TYR A 318 12.51 3.31 16.08
CA TYR A 318 13.46 4.34 15.67
C TYR A 318 12.78 5.67 15.35
N LYS A 319 11.61 5.65 14.70
CA LYS A 319 10.89 6.90 14.41
C LYS A 319 10.42 7.61 15.69
N GLN A 320 10.03 6.86 16.73
CA GLN A 320 9.75 7.42 18.05
C GLN A 320 11.02 8.03 18.67
N LEU A 321 12.16 7.32 18.62
CA LEU A 321 13.43 7.87 19.09
C LEU A 321 13.85 9.14 18.33
N LEU A 322 13.54 9.27 17.05
CA LEU A 322 13.78 10.50 16.28
C LEU A 322 12.90 11.67 16.76
N MET A 323 11.66 11.40 17.19
CA MET A 323 10.82 12.42 17.83
C MET A 323 11.42 12.88 19.16
N ILE A 324 11.88 11.94 19.99
CA ILE A 324 12.59 12.23 21.24
C ILE A 324 13.91 12.98 20.97
N GLY A 325 14.58 12.65 19.86
CA GLY A 325 15.80 13.33 19.39
C GLY A 325 15.56 14.73 18.80
N GLY A 326 14.31 15.21 18.75
CA GLY A 326 13.97 16.55 18.31
C GLY A 326 13.89 16.75 16.79
N MET A 327 13.70 15.67 16.01
CA MET A 327 13.57 15.78 14.55
C MET A 327 12.25 16.41 14.08
N ASP A 328 11.23 16.46 14.95
CA ASP A 328 9.88 16.97 14.72
C ASP A 328 9.06 16.25 13.64
N ARG A 329 9.59 16.08 12.42
CA ARG A 329 8.90 15.48 11.27
C ARG A 329 9.81 14.55 10.49
N TYR A 330 9.55 13.26 10.61
CA TYR A 330 10.32 12.20 10.01
C TYR A 330 9.50 11.47 8.95
N PHE A 331 10.14 11.08 7.84
CA PHE A 331 9.60 10.05 6.99
C PHE A 331 10.68 9.11 6.43
N GLN A 332 10.26 7.95 5.93
CA GLN A 332 11.13 7.04 5.19
C GLN A 332 10.29 6.16 4.25
N VAL A 333 10.77 5.93 3.03
CA VAL A 333 10.28 4.83 2.19
C VAL A 333 11.04 3.56 2.60
N ALA A 334 10.60 2.94 3.70
CA ALA A 334 11.33 1.88 4.39
C ALA A 334 10.99 0.48 3.89
N ARG A 335 11.97 -0.43 3.96
CA ARG A 335 11.77 -1.87 3.77
C ARG A 335 11.43 -2.52 5.11
N CYS A 336 10.35 -3.29 5.13
CA CYS A 336 9.82 -3.97 6.30
C CYS A 336 9.80 -5.49 6.06
N PHE A 337 9.96 -6.27 7.12
CA PHE A 337 10.10 -7.73 7.07
C PHE A 337 9.21 -8.40 8.10
N ARG A 338 8.39 -9.37 7.69
CA ARG A 338 7.54 -10.16 8.60
C ARG A 338 7.55 -11.62 8.19
N ASP A 339 7.92 -12.51 9.11
CA ASP A 339 7.91 -13.95 8.89
C ASP A 339 6.53 -14.52 9.24
N GLU A 340 5.55 -14.25 8.35
CA GLU A 340 4.17 -14.71 8.46
C GLU A 340 3.78 -15.60 7.28
N ASP A 341 2.70 -16.38 7.45
CA ASP A 341 2.10 -17.12 6.35
C ASP A 341 1.70 -16.18 5.21
N LEU A 342 2.28 -16.42 4.04
CA LEU A 342 2.09 -15.56 2.88
C LEU A 342 0.74 -15.81 2.21
N ARG A 343 0.13 -14.71 1.75
CA ARG A 343 -1.13 -14.68 1.00
C ARG A 343 -0.92 -13.93 -0.31
N GLN A 344 -1.93 -13.89 -1.17
CA GLN A 344 -1.83 -13.19 -2.46
C GLN A 344 -1.52 -11.69 -2.31
N ASP A 345 -1.87 -11.12 -1.17
CA ASP A 345 -1.70 -9.72 -0.77
C ASP A 345 -0.64 -9.54 0.33
N ARG A 346 0.24 -10.53 0.57
CA ARG A 346 1.34 -10.46 1.54
C ARG A 346 2.66 -10.92 0.92
N GLN A 347 3.73 -10.22 1.28
CA GLN A 347 5.10 -10.56 0.90
C GLN A 347 5.96 -10.52 2.17
N PRO A 348 6.97 -11.40 2.29
CA PRO A 348 7.79 -11.48 3.50
C PRO A 348 8.67 -10.23 3.67
N GLU A 349 8.98 -9.57 2.55
CA GLU A 349 9.59 -8.26 2.47
C GLU A 349 8.67 -7.32 1.71
N PHE A 350 8.35 -6.16 2.28
CA PHE A 350 7.42 -5.20 1.68
C PHE A 350 7.83 -3.77 2.01
N THR A 351 7.32 -2.79 1.28
CA THR A 351 7.72 -1.38 1.41
C THR A 351 6.62 -0.57 2.06
N GLN A 352 6.99 0.23 3.05
CA GLN A 352 6.11 1.21 3.66
C GLN A 352 6.55 2.64 3.34
N VAL A 353 5.59 3.56 3.26
CA VAL A 353 5.87 5.00 3.43
C VAL A 353 5.55 5.30 4.89
N ASP A 354 6.60 5.35 5.69
CA ASP A 354 6.51 5.51 7.13
C ASP A 354 6.75 6.98 7.49
N LEU A 355 5.90 7.56 8.35
CA LEU A 355 6.02 8.94 8.82
C LEU A 355 5.71 9.06 10.31
N GLU A 356 6.30 10.05 10.97
CA GLU A 356 6.09 10.37 12.38
C GLU A 356 6.26 11.88 12.60
N MET A 357 5.45 12.44 13.50
CA MET A 357 5.38 13.87 13.79
C MET A 357 5.35 14.10 15.31
N SER A 358 6.01 15.16 15.78
CA SER A 358 5.95 15.63 17.17
C SER A 358 4.91 16.74 17.34
N PHE A 359 4.41 16.91 18.56
CA PHE A 359 3.43 17.92 18.97
C PHE A 359 2.12 17.89 18.17
N VAL A 360 1.60 16.69 17.90
CA VAL A 360 0.39 16.45 17.08
C VAL A 360 -0.69 15.68 17.84
N GLY A 361 -1.95 15.94 17.48
CA GLY A 361 -3.07 15.03 17.74
C GLY A 361 -3.43 14.21 16.50
N ALA A 362 -4.38 13.26 16.65
CA ALA A 362 -4.76 12.36 15.56
C ALA A 362 -5.23 13.11 14.30
N ALA A 363 -5.98 14.19 14.46
CA ALA A 363 -6.48 15.01 13.36
C ALA A 363 -5.36 15.65 12.52
N ASP A 364 -4.24 16.05 13.14
CA ASP A 364 -3.10 16.64 12.44
C ASP A 364 -2.38 15.61 11.57
N VAL A 365 -2.22 14.39 12.11
CA VAL A 365 -1.62 13.27 11.38
C VAL A 365 -2.53 12.86 10.23
N MET A 366 -3.83 12.64 10.49
CA MET A 366 -4.81 12.30 9.46
C MET A 366 -4.83 13.33 8.33
N HIS A 367 -4.85 14.63 8.65
CA HIS A 367 -4.80 15.68 7.64
C HIS A 367 -3.52 15.64 6.78
N THR A 368 -2.36 15.37 7.41
CA THR A 368 -1.10 15.21 6.71
C THR A 368 -1.13 13.99 5.79
N VAL A 369 -1.67 12.88 6.27
CA VAL A 369 -1.80 11.63 5.53
C VAL A 369 -2.75 11.77 4.34
N GLU A 370 -3.86 12.50 4.46
CA GLU A 370 -4.76 12.80 3.35
C GLU A 370 -4.01 13.44 2.16
N ARG A 371 -3.14 14.42 2.43
CA ARG A 371 -2.32 15.06 1.40
C ARG A 371 -1.33 14.10 0.73
N VAL A 372 -0.77 13.17 1.50
CA VAL A 372 0.13 12.14 0.97
C VAL A 372 -0.65 11.12 0.13
N ALA A 373 -1.84 10.72 0.58
CA ALA A 373 -2.73 9.83 -0.18
C ALA A 373 -3.16 10.47 -1.50
N GLU A 374 -3.54 11.75 -1.49
CA GLU A 374 -3.82 12.52 -2.71
C GLU A 374 -2.63 12.49 -3.67
N ALA A 375 -1.41 12.75 -3.19
CA ALA A 375 -0.21 12.71 -4.02
C ALA A 375 0.09 11.32 -4.61
N LEU A 376 -0.16 10.27 -3.82
CA LEU A 376 0.04 8.89 -4.23
C LEU A 376 -0.95 8.49 -5.33
N PHE A 377 -2.24 8.81 -5.16
CA PHE A 377 -3.32 8.41 -6.07
C PHE A 377 -3.55 9.37 -7.25
N SER A 378 -3.10 10.63 -7.18
CA SER A 378 -3.28 11.60 -8.27
C SER A 378 -2.51 11.27 -9.55
N ASN A 379 -1.49 10.39 -9.49
CA ASN A 379 -0.70 9.96 -10.67
C ASN A 379 -1.44 8.94 -11.58
N VAL A 380 -2.67 8.58 -11.22
CA VAL A 380 -3.41 7.44 -11.80
C VAL A 380 -4.57 7.92 -12.67
N LEU A 381 -5.10 9.10 -12.35
CA LEU A 381 -6.23 9.68 -13.03
C LEU A 381 -5.72 10.41 -14.29
N SER A 382 -6.15 9.97 -15.47
CA SER A 382 -5.88 10.70 -16.72
C SER A 382 -6.51 12.10 -16.68
N GLU A 383 -6.00 13.05 -17.48
CA GLU A 383 -6.61 14.39 -17.61
C GLU A 383 -8.11 14.37 -18.00
N GLN A 384 -8.58 13.27 -18.59
CA GLN A 384 -9.99 13.06 -18.93
C GLN A 384 -10.81 12.50 -17.75
N GLU A 385 -10.26 11.58 -16.95
CA GLU A 385 -10.87 11.12 -15.70
C GLU A 385 -10.88 12.22 -14.62
N LEU A 386 -9.89 13.13 -14.68
CA LEU A 386 -9.79 14.31 -13.84
C LEU A 386 -10.89 15.37 -14.11
N LYS A 387 -11.68 15.26 -15.19
CA LYS A 387 -12.75 16.21 -15.54
C LYS A 387 -14.10 15.90 -14.89
N ASN A 388 -14.29 14.70 -14.33
CA ASN A 388 -15.53 14.34 -13.64
C ASN A 388 -15.42 14.74 -12.16
N ASP A 389 -16.28 15.67 -11.72
CA ASP A 389 -16.34 16.16 -10.33
C ASP A 389 -16.86 15.09 -9.33
N GLU A 390 -17.18 13.87 -9.78
CA GLU A 390 -17.59 12.75 -8.91
C GLU A 390 -16.42 11.94 -8.33
N VAL A 391 -15.19 12.11 -8.83
CA VAL A 391 -14.02 11.38 -8.31
C VAL A 391 -13.62 11.96 -6.95
N LEU A 392 -13.82 11.18 -5.88
CA LEU A 392 -13.65 11.61 -4.48
C LEU A 392 -12.26 12.21 -4.18
N VAL A 393 -11.22 11.74 -4.89
CA VAL A 393 -9.84 12.27 -4.78
C VAL A 393 -9.81 13.79 -5.04
N ARG A 394 -10.63 14.30 -5.97
CA ARG A 394 -10.73 15.75 -6.23
C ARG A 394 -11.74 16.48 -5.35
N ASN A 395 -12.83 15.84 -4.90
CA ASN A 395 -13.78 16.48 -3.97
C ASN A 395 -13.10 16.90 -2.67
N THR A 396 -12.18 16.08 -2.18
CA THR A 396 -11.28 16.34 -1.04
C THR A 396 -10.36 17.54 -1.32
N ALA A 397 -9.64 17.52 -2.46
CA ALA A 397 -8.64 18.55 -2.82
C ALA A 397 -9.21 19.90 -3.32
N ARG A 398 -10.40 19.95 -3.95
CA ARG A 398 -11.01 21.18 -4.51
C ARG A 398 -11.91 21.92 -3.52
N GLN A 399 -12.45 21.24 -2.51
CA GLN A 399 -13.42 21.84 -1.56
C GLN A 399 -12.95 21.83 -0.10
N GLY A 400 -11.74 21.32 0.20
CA GLY A 400 -11.29 21.15 1.58
C GLY A 400 -12.11 20.13 2.36
N LEU A 401 -12.80 19.23 1.65
CA LEU A 401 -13.52 18.11 2.26
C LEU A 401 -12.49 17.15 2.85
N ARG A 402 -12.74 16.65 4.06
CA ARG A 402 -11.95 15.59 4.71
C ARG A 402 -12.43 14.23 4.21
N PHE A 403 -11.59 13.20 4.24
CA PHE A 403 -12.10 11.85 4.02
C PHE A 403 -13.14 11.51 5.10
N PRO A 404 -14.25 10.81 4.76
CA PRO A 404 -15.24 10.39 5.73
C PRO A 404 -14.59 9.67 6.92
N VAL A 405 -15.01 9.99 8.13
CA VAL A 405 -14.53 9.35 9.37
C VAL A 405 -15.65 8.48 9.92
N MET A 406 -15.33 7.23 10.23
CA MET A 406 -16.24 6.26 10.85
C MET A 406 -15.58 5.66 12.08
N THR A 407 -16.36 5.35 13.10
CA THR A 407 -15.82 4.61 14.25
C THR A 407 -15.65 3.14 13.90
N TYR A 408 -14.70 2.45 14.55
CA TYR A 408 -14.54 1.00 14.44
C TYR A 408 -15.86 0.28 14.72
N ASP A 409 -16.58 0.70 15.77
CA ASP A 409 -17.86 0.10 16.13
C ASP A 409 -18.90 0.29 15.00
N ASP A 410 -19.02 1.48 14.41
CA ASP A 410 -19.90 1.71 13.25
C ASP A 410 -19.51 0.85 12.05
N CYS A 411 -18.21 0.74 11.77
CA CYS A 411 -17.69 -0.09 10.68
C CYS A 411 -18.07 -1.56 10.84
N MET A 412 -17.86 -2.10 12.05
CA MET A 412 -18.23 -3.47 12.37
C MET A 412 -19.75 -3.68 12.32
N GLU A 413 -20.52 -2.74 12.86
CA GLU A 413 -21.98 -2.84 12.94
C GLU A 413 -22.67 -2.75 11.58
N ARG A 414 -22.17 -1.89 10.68
CA ARG A 414 -22.78 -1.62 9.36
C ARG A 414 -22.17 -2.42 8.23
N TYR A 415 -20.90 -2.81 8.32
CA TYR A 415 -20.20 -3.47 7.22
C TYR A 415 -19.56 -4.80 7.60
N GLY A 416 -19.47 -5.13 8.90
CA GLY A 416 -18.89 -6.38 9.37
C GLY A 416 -17.38 -6.47 9.21
N THR A 417 -16.72 -5.33 9.04
CA THR A 417 -15.26 -5.21 8.86
C THR A 417 -14.81 -3.81 9.25
N ASP A 418 -13.59 -3.71 9.74
CA ASP A 418 -12.81 -2.48 9.97
C ASP A 418 -12.19 -1.89 8.69
N ALA A 419 -12.30 -2.57 7.54
CA ALA A 419 -11.92 -2.05 6.24
C ALA A 419 -13.12 -2.07 5.27
N PRO A 420 -14.11 -1.18 5.46
CA PRO A 420 -15.35 -1.22 4.68
C PRO A 420 -15.16 -0.78 3.23
N ASP A 421 -15.77 -1.52 2.29
CA ASP A 421 -15.91 -1.09 0.90
C ASP A 421 -17.15 -0.21 0.75
N LEU A 422 -16.93 1.09 0.57
CA LEU A 422 -17.98 2.09 0.48
C LEU A 422 -18.53 2.29 -0.94
N ARG A 423 -18.01 1.60 -1.97
CA ARG A 423 -18.41 1.80 -3.37
C ARG A 423 -19.86 1.41 -3.65
N PHE A 424 -20.41 0.54 -2.83
CA PHE A 424 -21.78 0.05 -2.93
C PHE A 424 -22.49 0.08 -1.57
N GLY A 425 -23.82 -0.04 -1.60
CA GLY A 425 -24.65 -0.10 -0.40
C GLY A 425 -24.58 -1.46 0.30
N LEU A 426 -25.74 -2.06 0.59
CA LEU A 426 -25.85 -3.36 1.27
C LEU A 426 -25.30 -3.38 2.70
N GLU A 427 -25.59 -2.34 3.49
CA GLU A 427 -25.21 -2.32 4.91
C GLU A 427 -25.92 -3.45 5.69
N LEU A 428 -25.26 -3.96 6.72
CA LEU A 428 -25.81 -4.92 7.66
C LEU A 428 -26.87 -4.22 8.50
N GLN A 429 -28.11 -4.67 8.37
CA GLN A 429 -29.22 -4.08 9.10
C GLN A 429 -29.43 -4.84 10.42
N PRO A 430 -29.38 -4.16 11.58
CA PRO A 430 -29.71 -4.79 12.85
C PRO A 430 -31.18 -5.16 12.86
N ILE A 431 -31.46 -6.46 13.05
CA ILE A 431 -32.78 -6.88 13.49
C ILE A 431 -32.77 -6.82 15.01
N TRP A 432 -31.87 -7.54 15.68
CA TRP A 432 -31.80 -7.60 17.14
C TRP A 432 -30.35 -7.67 17.68
N SER A 433 -30.14 -7.15 18.89
CA SER A 433 -28.89 -7.32 19.64
C SER A 433 -29.13 -7.26 21.15
N ALA A 434 -28.48 -8.15 21.90
CA ALA A 434 -28.58 -8.22 23.37
C ALA A 434 -28.15 -6.93 24.09
N ASN A 435 -27.32 -6.09 23.46
CA ASN A 435 -26.76 -4.88 24.07
C ASN A 435 -27.64 -3.63 23.92
N GLN A 436 -28.77 -3.71 23.21
CA GLN A 436 -29.73 -2.61 23.14
C GLN A 436 -30.65 -2.63 24.37
N GLY A 437 -30.15 -2.13 25.49
CA GLY A 437 -30.97 -1.90 26.68
C GLY A 437 -32.06 -0.84 26.44
N GLU A 438 -33.28 -1.14 26.91
CA GLU A 438 -34.36 -0.23 27.34
C GLU A 438 -34.79 0.97 26.46
N SER A 439 -34.41 1.07 25.17
CA SER A 439 -34.89 2.14 24.28
C SER A 439 -36.07 1.76 23.37
N ASN A 440 -36.57 0.53 23.47
CA ASN A 440 -37.64 0.04 22.60
C ASN A 440 -39.01 0.08 23.29
N THR A 441 -39.99 0.70 22.65
CA THR A 441 -41.42 0.66 23.02
C THR A 441 -41.91 -0.79 23.17
N ALA A 442 -42.91 -1.04 24.02
CA ALA A 442 -43.43 -2.39 24.31
C ALA A 442 -43.83 -3.22 23.05
N GLN A 443 -44.23 -2.57 21.96
CA GLN A 443 -44.53 -3.22 20.68
C GLN A 443 -43.28 -3.77 19.96
N HIS A 444 -42.13 -3.09 20.05
CA HIS A 444 -40.87 -3.61 19.51
C HIS A 444 -40.36 -4.80 20.32
N TRP A 445 -40.61 -4.83 21.63
CA TRP A 445 -40.19 -5.94 22.50
C TRP A 445 -40.87 -7.26 22.14
N HIS A 446 -42.19 -7.26 21.94
CA HIS A 446 -42.94 -8.47 21.57
C HIS A 446 -42.52 -9.04 20.19
N PHE A 447 -42.20 -8.17 19.23
CA PHE A 447 -41.66 -8.58 17.93
C PHE A 447 -40.32 -9.32 18.07
N PHE A 448 -39.40 -8.78 18.88
CA PHE A 448 -38.10 -9.41 19.11
C PHE A 448 -38.18 -10.70 19.89
N GLU A 449 -39.04 -10.76 20.92
CA GLU A 449 -39.27 -11.98 21.68
C GLU A 449 -39.83 -13.10 20.79
N ALA A 450 -40.81 -12.78 19.93
CA ALA A 450 -41.38 -13.72 18.97
C ALA A 450 -40.35 -14.20 17.95
N LEU A 451 -39.48 -13.30 17.44
CA LEU A 451 -38.43 -13.66 16.49
C LEU A 451 -37.34 -14.52 17.15
N CYS A 452 -36.86 -14.15 18.34
CA CYS A 452 -35.88 -14.92 19.09
C CYS A 452 -36.42 -16.29 19.56
N ALA A 453 -37.73 -16.47 19.66
CA ALA A 453 -38.34 -17.76 19.98
C ALA A 453 -38.27 -18.78 18.81
N VAL A 454 -38.06 -18.30 17.57
CA VAL A 454 -37.95 -19.13 16.36
C VAL A 454 -36.64 -19.94 16.41
N ALA A 455 -36.73 -21.26 16.20
CA ALA A 455 -35.64 -22.22 16.43
C ALA A 455 -34.23 -21.79 15.93
N PRO A 456 -34.02 -21.27 14.70
CA PRO A 456 -32.72 -20.79 14.23
C PRO A 456 -32.19 -19.50 14.90
N PHE A 457 -33.01 -18.77 15.66
CA PHE A 457 -32.67 -17.48 16.29
C PHE A 457 -32.56 -17.55 17.82
N ARG A 458 -32.94 -18.70 18.40
CA ARG A 458 -32.95 -18.91 19.85
C ARG A 458 -31.54 -18.82 20.44
N GLY A 459 -31.37 -17.97 21.44
CA GLY A 459 -30.10 -17.80 22.16
C GLY A 459 -28.99 -17.11 21.36
N ALA A 460 -29.32 -16.51 20.21
CA ALA A 460 -28.38 -15.68 19.47
C ALA A 460 -28.01 -14.43 20.29
N GLU A 461 -26.80 -13.90 20.09
CA GLU A 461 -26.33 -12.64 20.68
C GLU A 461 -26.69 -11.44 19.78
N THR A 462 -26.71 -11.65 18.47
CA THR A 462 -27.22 -10.68 17.49
C THR A 462 -27.91 -11.38 16.32
N ILE A 463 -28.88 -10.67 15.72
CA ILE A 463 -29.57 -11.05 14.48
C ILE A 463 -29.40 -9.90 13.48
N ARG A 464 -28.88 -10.21 12.30
CA ARG A 464 -28.56 -9.24 11.25
C ARG A 464 -29.16 -9.66 9.92
N ALA A 465 -29.57 -8.68 9.13
CA ALA A 465 -30.05 -8.88 7.78
C ALA A 465 -29.15 -8.19 6.74
N LEU A 466 -29.12 -8.79 5.56
CA LEU A 466 -28.64 -8.20 4.33
C LEU A 466 -29.81 -8.13 3.34
N VAL A 467 -30.17 -6.92 2.92
CA VAL A 467 -31.23 -6.67 1.93
C VAL A 467 -30.57 -6.45 0.58
N VAL A 468 -30.76 -7.37 -0.36
CA VAL A 468 -30.18 -7.28 -1.71
C VAL A 468 -31.28 -6.85 -2.70
N PRO A 469 -31.33 -5.58 -3.13
CA PRO A 469 -32.41 -5.06 -3.95
C PRO A 469 -32.37 -5.67 -5.36
N GLY A 470 -33.55 -5.94 -5.93
CA GLY A 470 -33.71 -6.50 -7.29
C GLY A 470 -33.14 -7.92 -7.48
N ALA A 471 -32.69 -8.58 -6.40
CA ALA A 471 -32.03 -9.87 -6.49
C ALA A 471 -32.99 -11.06 -6.56
N ALA A 472 -34.20 -10.97 -6.01
CA ALA A 472 -35.10 -12.12 -5.87
C ALA A 472 -35.43 -12.84 -7.20
N PRO A 473 -35.73 -12.15 -8.32
CA PRO A 473 -36.05 -12.80 -9.59
C PRO A 473 -34.87 -13.57 -10.19
N HIS A 474 -33.65 -13.06 -9.98
CA HIS A 474 -32.43 -13.57 -10.63
C HIS A 474 -31.59 -14.48 -9.72
N THR A 475 -32.03 -14.76 -8.50
CA THR A 475 -31.32 -15.65 -7.57
C THR A 475 -31.96 -17.03 -7.57
N SER A 476 -31.28 -18.03 -8.13
CA SER A 476 -31.73 -19.43 -8.07
C SER A 476 -31.54 -20.02 -6.67
N ARG A 477 -32.19 -21.15 -6.39
CA ARG A 477 -31.98 -21.88 -5.13
C ARG A 477 -30.52 -22.28 -4.93
N LYS A 478 -29.86 -22.72 -6.02
CA LYS A 478 -28.44 -23.08 -6.02
C LYS A 478 -27.54 -21.94 -5.55
N VAL A 479 -27.76 -20.71 -6.04
CA VAL A 479 -26.97 -19.54 -5.62
C VAL A 479 -27.14 -19.25 -4.13
N ILE A 480 -28.36 -19.44 -3.59
CA ILE A 480 -28.63 -19.27 -2.15
C ILE A 480 -27.94 -20.37 -1.34
N ASP A 481 -27.94 -21.61 -1.81
CA ASP A 481 -27.20 -22.71 -1.19
C ASP A 481 -25.70 -22.44 -1.20
N ASP A 482 -25.16 -21.89 -2.30
CA ASP A 482 -23.75 -21.47 -2.40
C ASP A 482 -23.43 -20.35 -1.39
N TYR A 483 -24.30 -19.36 -1.20
CA TYR A 483 -24.15 -18.33 -0.15
C TYR A 483 -24.22 -18.92 1.25
N THR A 484 -25.12 -19.89 1.46
CA THR A 484 -25.25 -20.58 2.75
C THR A 484 -23.98 -21.38 3.06
N GLN A 485 -23.42 -22.07 2.07
CA GLN A 485 -22.18 -22.82 2.24
C GLN A 485 -20.97 -21.91 2.46
N PHE A 486 -20.92 -20.78 1.76
CA PHE A 486 -19.89 -19.76 1.96
C PHE A 486 -19.86 -19.25 3.40
N VAL A 487 -21.01 -18.89 3.98
CA VAL A 487 -21.02 -18.41 5.38
C VAL A 487 -20.78 -19.51 6.40
N LYS A 488 -21.12 -20.77 6.10
CA LYS A 488 -20.78 -21.93 6.95
C LYS A 488 -19.29 -22.13 7.10
N GLN A 489 -18.52 -21.93 6.02
CA GLN A 489 -17.05 -21.97 6.07
C GLN A 489 -16.46 -20.86 6.95
N LEU A 490 -17.24 -19.82 7.26
CA LEU A 490 -16.86 -18.70 8.12
C LEU A 490 -17.34 -18.86 9.57
N GLY A 491 -17.94 -20.00 9.91
CA GLY A 491 -18.38 -20.33 11.26
C GLY A 491 -19.86 -20.09 11.55
N LEU A 492 -20.65 -19.55 10.61
CA LEU A 492 -22.10 -19.43 10.80
C LEU A 492 -22.79 -20.80 10.67
N SER A 493 -23.78 -21.06 11.52
CA SER A 493 -24.55 -22.31 11.49
C SER A 493 -25.45 -22.42 10.24
N GLY A 494 -25.90 -21.29 9.69
CA GLY A 494 -26.71 -21.24 8.48
C GLY A 494 -27.12 -19.81 8.10
N LEU A 495 -27.86 -19.72 7.00
CA LEU A 495 -28.39 -18.47 6.45
C LEU A 495 -29.87 -18.66 6.16
N LEU A 496 -30.73 -17.89 6.83
CA LEU A 496 -32.13 -17.83 6.45
C LEU A 496 -32.30 -16.85 5.31
N TRP A 497 -33.30 -17.07 4.46
CA TRP A 497 -33.56 -16.22 3.32
C TRP A 497 -35.04 -16.12 3.01
N GLY A 498 -35.39 -15.05 2.32
CA GLY A 498 -36.74 -14.82 1.80
C GLY A 498 -36.69 -13.96 0.55
N LYS A 499 -37.55 -14.27 -0.42
CA LYS A 499 -37.74 -13.39 -1.60
C LYS A 499 -38.97 -12.53 -1.38
N ILE A 500 -38.79 -11.23 -1.55
CA ILE A 500 -39.87 -10.26 -1.43
C ILE A 500 -40.62 -10.19 -2.75
N GLY A 501 -41.92 -10.45 -2.71
CA GLY A 501 -42.84 -10.17 -3.80
C GLY A 501 -43.79 -9.04 -3.41
N SER A 502 -44.95 -9.03 -4.06
CA SER A 502 -46.03 -8.08 -3.77
C SER A 502 -47.32 -8.85 -3.56
N SER A 503 -48.05 -8.54 -2.49
CA SER A 503 -49.40 -9.02 -2.22
C SER A 503 -50.25 -7.84 -1.75
N ASP A 504 -51.39 -7.60 -2.38
CA ASP A 504 -52.28 -6.45 -2.11
C ASP A 504 -51.56 -5.08 -2.15
N GLY A 505 -50.56 -4.96 -3.02
CA GLY A 505 -49.76 -3.75 -3.18
C GLY A 505 -48.72 -3.51 -2.08
N ARG A 506 -48.57 -4.44 -1.12
CA ARG A 506 -47.58 -4.38 -0.05
C ARG A 506 -46.43 -5.38 -0.28
N PRO A 507 -45.19 -5.05 0.10
CA PRO A 507 -44.08 -6.00 0.02
C PRO A 507 -44.29 -7.14 1.02
N THR A 508 -44.21 -8.39 0.55
CA THR A 508 -44.41 -9.59 1.39
C THR A 508 -43.36 -10.65 1.09
N ILE A 509 -43.00 -11.47 2.07
CA ILE A 509 -42.08 -12.60 1.89
C ILE A 509 -42.86 -13.74 1.23
N ASN A 510 -42.55 -14.08 -0.03
CA ASN A 510 -43.34 -15.06 -0.80
C ASN A 510 -42.69 -16.44 -0.87
N SER A 511 -41.42 -16.58 -0.45
CA SER A 511 -40.69 -17.84 -0.52
C SER A 511 -39.55 -17.91 0.49
N GLY A 512 -39.03 -19.13 0.68
CA GLY A 512 -37.93 -19.42 1.57
C GLY A 512 -38.34 -19.69 3.01
N PRO A 513 -37.39 -20.09 3.88
CA PRO A 513 -37.65 -20.37 5.28
C PRO A 513 -38.29 -19.19 6.04
N LEU A 514 -38.01 -17.95 5.65
CA LEU A 514 -38.60 -16.75 6.27
C LEU A 514 -40.11 -16.62 5.99
N ASN A 515 -40.66 -17.26 4.95
CA ASN A 515 -42.12 -17.28 4.70
C ASN A 515 -42.89 -18.14 5.74
N LYS A 516 -42.19 -18.88 6.61
CA LYS A 516 -42.81 -19.66 7.69
C LYS A 516 -42.97 -18.85 8.98
N LEU A 517 -42.48 -17.61 9.01
CA LEU A 517 -42.73 -16.70 10.13
C LEU A 517 -44.22 -16.37 10.19
N GLU A 518 -44.69 -16.07 11.40
CA GLU A 518 -46.06 -15.62 11.59
C GLU A 518 -46.29 -14.32 10.77
N PRO A 519 -47.44 -14.15 10.06
CA PRO A 519 -47.67 -13.03 9.15
C PRO A 519 -47.42 -11.63 9.72
N THR A 520 -47.79 -11.37 10.97
CA THR A 520 -47.52 -10.06 11.61
C THR A 520 -46.02 -9.84 11.83
N VAL A 521 -45.29 -10.87 12.29
CA VAL A 521 -43.82 -10.84 12.44
C VAL A 521 -43.12 -10.68 11.08
N ALA A 522 -43.57 -11.40 10.05
CA ALA A 522 -43.03 -11.29 8.70
C ALA A 522 -43.25 -9.88 8.11
N GLY A 523 -44.43 -9.29 8.33
CA GLY A 523 -44.75 -7.92 7.89
C GLY A 523 -43.88 -6.87 8.59
N GLN A 524 -43.75 -6.95 9.91
CA GLN A 524 -42.90 -6.06 10.70
C GLN A 524 -41.42 -6.16 10.29
N LEU A 525 -40.93 -7.37 10.01
CA LEU A 525 -39.57 -7.58 9.53
C LEU A 525 -39.33 -6.90 8.18
N VAL A 526 -40.27 -7.04 7.23
CA VAL A 526 -40.16 -6.41 5.90
C VAL A 526 -40.18 -4.89 6.01
N GLU A 527 -41.05 -4.35 6.86
CA GLU A 527 -41.18 -2.91 7.12
C GLU A 527 -39.90 -2.35 7.77
N GLN A 528 -39.40 -2.99 8.84
CA GLN A 528 -38.17 -2.58 9.52
C GLN A 528 -36.96 -2.58 8.58
N LEU A 529 -36.87 -3.59 7.71
CA LEU A 529 -35.77 -3.72 6.75
C LEU A 529 -35.91 -2.80 5.51
N GLY A 530 -37.04 -2.09 5.40
CA GLY A 530 -37.36 -1.26 4.24
C GLY A 530 -37.32 -2.04 2.92
N ALA A 531 -37.63 -3.34 2.96
CA ALA A 531 -37.42 -4.23 1.84
C ALA A 531 -38.51 -4.03 0.78
N ARG A 532 -38.09 -3.83 -0.47
CA ARG A 532 -39.00 -3.57 -1.61
C ARG A 532 -39.29 -4.87 -2.36
N PRO A 533 -40.38 -4.93 -3.17
CA PRO A 533 -40.58 -6.02 -4.12
C PRO A 533 -39.31 -6.31 -4.92
N ASP A 534 -39.10 -7.59 -5.23
CA ASP A 534 -37.91 -8.13 -5.89
C ASP A 534 -36.62 -8.11 -5.07
N SER A 535 -36.65 -7.73 -3.79
CA SER A 535 -35.49 -7.85 -2.90
C SER A 535 -35.28 -9.29 -2.41
N LEU A 536 -34.02 -9.69 -2.24
CA LEU A 536 -33.64 -10.90 -1.51
C LEU A 536 -33.23 -10.51 -0.09
N LEU A 537 -33.90 -11.08 0.89
CA LEU A 537 -33.50 -11.01 2.30
C LEU A 537 -32.60 -12.19 2.64
N LEU A 538 -31.49 -11.91 3.30
CA LEU A 538 -30.59 -12.90 3.90
C LEU A 538 -30.41 -12.55 5.38
N VAL A 539 -30.70 -13.48 6.29
CA VAL A 539 -30.70 -13.24 7.75
C VAL A 539 -29.81 -14.25 8.43
N ALA A 540 -28.92 -13.77 9.30
CA ALA A 540 -28.05 -14.58 10.12
C ALA A 540 -28.20 -14.23 11.61
N ALA A 541 -28.01 -15.23 12.46
CA ALA A 541 -28.08 -15.11 13.91
C ALA A 541 -27.01 -15.98 14.56
N GLY A 542 -26.45 -15.51 15.68
CA GLY A 542 -25.37 -16.17 16.38
C GLY A 542 -24.58 -15.21 17.27
N SER A 543 -23.32 -15.53 17.55
CA SER A 543 -22.41 -14.61 18.25
C SER A 543 -22.10 -13.38 17.38
N ARG A 544 -21.93 -12.23 18.03
CA ARG A 544 -21.73 -10.95 17.35
C ARG A 544 -20.53 -10.96 16.37
N PRO A 545 -19.33 -11.43 16.75
CA PRO A 545 -18.18 -11.44 15.85
C PRO A 545 -18.39 -12.31 14.60
N VAL A 546 -19.01 -13.49 14.78
CA VAL A 546 -19.21 -14.46 13.69
C VAL A 546 -20.27 -13.96 12.70
N VAL A 547 -21.39 -13.42 13.20
CA VAL A 547 -22.46 -12.88 12.35
C VAL A 547 -21.97 -11.70 11.53
N LEU A 548 -21.37 -10.69 12.18
CA LEU A 548 -20.90 -9.48 11.51
C LEU A 548 -19.81 -9.81 10.48
N GLY A 549 -18.77 -10.57 10.87
CA GLY A 549 -17.69 -10.95 9.97
C GLY A 549 -18.15 -11.78 8.76
N SER A 550 -19.07 -12.72 8.98
CA SER A 550 -19.58 -13.58 7.91
C SER A 550 -20.45 -12.82 6.91
N LEU A 551 -21.38 -11.99 7.41
CA LEU A 551 -22.23 -11.18 6.54
C LEU A 551 -21.43 -10.07 5.84
N GLY A 552 -20.42 -9.49 6.48
CA GLY A 552 -19.53 -8.50 5.86
C GLY A 552 -18.79 -9.07 4.64
N ARG A 553 -18.26 -10.30 4.76
CA ARG A 553 -17.64 -11.01 3.62
C ARG A 553 -18.66 -11.39 2.55
N LEU A 554 -19.86 -11.84 2.94
CA LEU A 554 -20.92 -12.22 2.00
C LEU A 554 -21.42 -10.99 1.21
N ARG A 555 -21.55 -9.84 1.87
CA ARG A 555 -21.89 -8.55 1.26
C ARG A 555 -20.95 -8.23 0.09
N VAL A 556 -19.64 -8.31 0.29
CA VAL A 556 -18.63 -8.05 -0.76
C VAL A 556 -18.73 -9.06 -1.89
N LYS A 557 -18.93 -10.35 -1.58
CA LYS A 557 -19.12 -11.40 -2.59
C LYS A 557 -20.33 -11.11 -3.49
N ILE A 558 -21.48 -10.78 -2.89
CA ILE A 558 -22.72 -10.47 -3.63
C ILE A 558 -22.53 -9.21 -4.49
N ALA A 559 -21.88 -8.18 -3.97
CA ALA A 559 -21.65 -6.94 -4.70
C ALA A 559 -20.82 -7.15 -5.97
N LYS A 560 -19.75 -7.96 -5.87
CA LYS A 560 -18.90 -8.32 -7.03
C LYS A 560 -19.68 -9.15 -8.06
N GLU A 561 -20.41 -10.17 -7.63
CA GLU A 561 -21.18 -11.04 -8.53
C GLU A 561 -22.31 -10.30 -9.26
N ARG A 562 -22.86 -9.24 -8.67
CA ARG A 562 -23.97 -8.46 -9.22
C ARG A 562 -23.55 -7.16 -9.90
N GLY A 563 -22.25 -6.87 -9.96
CA GLY A 563 -21.75 -5.65 -10.59
C GLY A 563 -22.17 -4.37 -9.86
N PHE A 564 -22.32 -4.41 -8.53
CA PHE A 564 -22.52 -3.19 -7.73
C PHE A 564 -21.23 -2.40 -7.51
N VAL A 565 -20.08 -3.01 -7.79
CA VAL A 565 -18.77 -2.40 -7.61
C VAL A 565 -18.37 -1.68 -8.90
N ASP A 566 -18.19 -0.36 -8.83
CA ASP A 566 -17.48 0.39 -9.85
C ASP A 566 -15.96 0.28 -9.59
N GLU A 567 -15.25 -0.40 -10.49
CA GLU A 567 -13.80 -0.61 -10.38
C GLU A 567 -12.98 0.63 -10.78
N THR A 568 -13.63 1.69 -11.27
CA THR A 568 -12.99 2.98 -11.60
C THR A 568 -13.10 4.03 -10.49
N ASP A 569 -13.94 3.78 -9.48
CA ASP A 569 -14.16 4.68 -8.34
C ASP A 569 -13.19 4.37 -7.18
N TYR A 570 -12.72 5.41 -6.49
CA TYR A 570 -11.87 5.32 -5.30
C TYR A 570 -12.57 6.01 -4.12
N ARG A 571 -13.05 5.20 -3.17
CA ARG A 571 -13.67 5.70 -1.94
C ARG A 571 -12.78 5.46 -0.75
N PHE A 572 -12.34 6.57 -0.16
CA PHE A 572 -11.54 6.61 1.06
C PHE A 572 -12.42 6.77 2.29
N CYS A 573 -11.99 6.21 3.41
CA CYS A 573 -12.52 6.55 4.72
C CYS A 573 -11.47 6.29 5.80
N TRP A 574 -11.55 7.11 6.84
CA TRP A 574 -10.84 6.89 8.09
C TRP A 574 -11.67 6.02 9.01
N VAL A 575 -11.04 5.00 9.58
CA VAL A 575 -11.62 4.23 10.68
C VAL A 575 -10.88 4.61 11.95
N VAL A 576 -11.61 5.00 13.00
CA VAL A 576 -11.05 5.53 14.25
C VAL A 576 -11.72 4.90 15.46
N GLY A 577 -11.17 5.11 16.65
CA GLY A 577 -11.80 4.64 17.89
C GLY A 577 -11.80 3.12 18.01
N PHE A 578 -10.70 2.49 17.58
CA PHE A 578 -10.47 1.07 17.77
C PHE A 578 -10.39 0.70 19.25
N PRO A 579 -10.69 -0.56 19.62
CA PRO A 579 -10.34 -1.10 20.93
C PRO A 579 -8.82 -1.01 21.15
N LEU A 580 -8.40 -0.73 22.38
CA LEU A 580 -6.98 -0.73 22.73
C LEU A 580 -6.42 -2.16 22.81
N PHE A 581 -7.22 -3.06 23.37
CA PHE A 581 -6.88 -4.47 23.56
C PHE A 581 -7.92 -5.37 22.90
N ALA A 582 -7.49 -6.56 22.51
CA ALA A 582 -8.33 -7.67 22.09
C ALA A 582 -7.98 -8.92 22.92
N TRP A 583 -8.94 -9.82 23.06
CA TRP A 583 -8.69 -11.14 23.63
C TRP A 583 -8.18 -12.07 22.55
N ASP A 584 -7.12 -12.80 22.87
CA ASP A 584 -6.54 -13.84 22.03
C ASP A 584 -6.94 -15.20 22.59
N ASP A 585 -7.82 -15.90 21.87
CA ASP A 585 -8.34 -17.22 22.27
C ASP A 585 -7.28 -18.33 22.15
N GLU A 586 -6.28 -18.17 21.28
CA GLU A 586 -5.22 -19.18 21.07
C GLU A 586 -4.25 -19.20 22.26
N TYR A 587 -3.85 -18.01 22.71
CA TYR A 587 -2.91 -17.84 23.82
C TYR A 587 -3.60 -17.54 25.16
N ASN A 588 -4.93 -17.44 25.16
CA ASN A 588 -5.77 -17.16 26.33
C ASN A 588 -5.30 -15.92 27.12
N ARG A 589 -5.04 -14.81 26.40
CA ARG A 589 -4.49 -13.57 26.96
C ARG A 589 -4.97 -12.33 26.23
N LEU A 590 -4.79 -11.15 26.83
CA LEU A 590 -4.98 -9.89 26.13
C LEU A 590 -3.79 -9.59 25.21
N THR A 591 -4.09 -9.08 24.02
CA THR A 591 -3.12 -8.58 23.05
C THR A 591 -3.47 -7.14 22.64
N SER A 592 -2.52 -6.41 22.09
CA SER A 592 -2.76 -5.08 21.51
C SER A 592 -3.41 -5.21 20.14
N VAL A 593 -4.43 -4.41 19.84
CA VAL A 593 -5.08 -4.42 18.50
C VAL A 593 -4.13 -3.93 17.41
N HIS A 594 -3.33 -2.90 17.69
CA HIS A 594 -2.37 -2.32 16.74
C HIS A 594 -0.93 -2.68 17.12
N HIS A 595 -0.42 -2.05 18.18
CA HIS A 595 0.88 -2.37 18.78
C HIS A 595 0.95 -1.84 20.21
N PRO A 596 1.92 -2.29 21.03
CA PRO A 596 2.03 -1.93 22.46
C PRO A 596 2.35 -0.47 22.78
N PHE A 597 2.60 0.37 21.78
CA PHE A 597 3.01 1.78 21.93
C PHE A 597 1.89 2.77 21.57
N THR A 598 0.71 2.26 21.21
CA THR A 598 -0.47 3.07 20.89
C THR A 598 -1.05 3.68 22.16
N SER A 599 -1.29 4.98 22.15
CA SER A 599 -1.90 5.68 23.26
C SER A 599 -3.35 5.22 23.46
N PRO A 600 -3.79 4.95 24.71
CA PRO A 600 -5.22 4.99 25.02
C PRO A 600 -5.76 6.40 24.71
N ARG A 601 -7.06 6.51 24.50
CA ARG A 601 -7.72 7.82 24.50
C ARG A 601 -7.38 8.60 25.75
N GLU A 602 -7.19 9.90 25.59
CA GLU A 602 -6.77 10.79 26.68
C GLU A 602 -7.70 10.71 27.90
N ASP A 603 -9.02 10.65 27.66
CA ASP A 603 -10.06 10.54 28.69
C ASP A 603 -10.11 9.18 29.42
N GLN A 604 -9.33 8.19 28.97
CA GLN A 604 -9.30 6.83 29.53
C GLN A 604 -7.95 6.46 30.16
N ARG A 605 -6.96 7.37 30.18
CA ARG A 605 -5.62 7.13 30.76
C ARG A 605 -5.66 6.81 32.25
N ASP A 606 -6.40 7.58 33.03
CA ASP A 606 -6.52 7.38 34.49
C ASP A 606 -7.27 6.08 34.83
N LEU A 607 -8.26 5.73 34.00
CA LEU A 607 -8.96 4.45 34.11
C LEU A 607 -7.98 3.28 33.89
N LEU A 608 -7.15 3.35 32.83
CA LEU A 608 -6.12 2.33 32.59
C LEU A 608 -5.19 2.16 33.79
N LEU A 609 -4.68 3.26 34.36
CA LEU A 609 -3.81 3.21 35.55
C LEU A 609 -4.51 2.54 36.74
N THR A 610 -5.78 2.86 36.97
CA THR A 610 -6.59 2.26 38.04
C THR A 610 -6.80 0.76 37.81
N LEU A 611 -7.11 0.35 36.59
CA LEU A 611 -7.29 -1.07 36.24
C LEU A 611 -5.98 -1.85 36.39
N VAL A 612 -4.84 -1.26 36.00
CA VAL A 612 -3.52 -1.91 36.15
C VAL A 612 -3.11 -2.04 37.61
N GLN A 613 -3.45 -1.09 38.47
CA GLN A 613 -3.22 -1.24 39.90
C GLN A 613 -3.94 -2.49 40.47
N ARG A 614 -5.19 -2.73 40.05
CA ARG A 614 -5.94 -3.94 40.43
C ARG A 614 -5.26 -5.22 39.93
N ILE A 615 -4.67 -5.20 38.73
CA ILE A 615 -3.89 -6.34 38.19
C ILE A 615 -2.66 -6.59 39.06
N ARG A 616 -1.92 -5.55 39.45
CA ARG A 616 -0.69 -5.68 40.25
C ARG A 616 -0.97 -6.21 41.66
N GLU A 617 -2.10 -5.83 42.25
CA GLU A 617 -2.54 -6.35 43.56
C GLU A 617 -2.94 -7.83 43.49
N LYS A 618 -3.39 -8.32 42.33
CA LYS A 618 -3.81 -9.71 42.10
C LYS A 618 -3.40 -10.22 40.70
N PRO A 619 -2.13 -10.62 40.49
CA PRO A 619 -1.62 -10.97 39.15
C PRO A 619 -2.39 -12.08 38.43
N ASP A 620 -2.94 -13.04 39.18
CA ASP A 620 -3.76 -14.14 38.67
C ASP A 620 -5.16 -13.71 38.16
N SER A 621 -5.54 -12.43 38.32
CA SER A 621 -6.90 -11.96 38.02
C SER A 621 -7.21 -11.82 36.53
N LEU A 622 -6.23 -11.58 35.66
CA LEU A 622 -6.49 -11.35 34.23
C LEU A 622 -7.19 -12.54 33.52
N SER A 623 -6.89 -13.77 33.92
CA SER A 623 -7.52 -14.98 33.36
C SER A 623 -8.73 -15.47 34.17
N LYS A 624 -8.95 -14.95 35.38
CA LYS A 624 -9.97 -15.43 36.33
C LYS A 624 -11.07 -14.40 36.64
N ASP A 625 -10.81 -13.11 36.42
CA ASP A 625 -11.71 -11.98 36.66
C ASP A 625 -12.29 -11.49 35.33
N ALA A 626 -13.41 -12.10 34.93
CA ALA A 626 -14.11 -11.74 33.70
C ALA A 626 -14.54 -10.26 33.68
N THR A 627 -14.78 -9.63 34.84
CA THR A 627 -15.19 -8.23 34.90
C THR A 627 -14.05 -7.30 34.52
N LEU A 628 -12.86 -7.55 35.08
CA LEU A 628 -11.66 -6.77 34.75
C LEU A 628 -11.29 -6.88 33.27
N THR A 629 -11.34 -8.07 32.70
CA THR A 629 -11.09 -8.29 31.26
C THR A 629 -12.10 -7.52 30.41
N GLN A 630 -13.39 -7.53 30.78
CA GLN A 630 -14.43 -6.75 30.08
C GLN A 630 -14.22 -5.23 30.20
N GLU A 631 -13.70 -4.73 31.33
CA GLU A 631 -13.35 -3.31 31.48
C GLU A 631 -12.17 -2.91 30.59
N LEU A 632 -11.13 -3.75 30.50
CA LEU A 632 -9.98 -3.52 29.63
C LEU A 632 -10.35 -3.53 28.14
N LEU A 633 -11.25 -4.41 27.72
CA LEU A 633 -11.75 -4.48 26.34
C LEU A 633 -12.63 -3.27 25.94
N LYS A 634 -13.10 -2.47 26.90
CA LYS A 634 -13.82 -1.21 26.65
C LYS A 634 -12.87 -0.03 26.40
N LEU A 635 -11.60 -0.14 26.75
CA LEU A 635 -10.61 0.90 26.46
C LEU A 635 -10.46 1.06 24.94
N ARG A 636 -10.27 2.30 24.52
CA ARG A 636 -10.16 2.70 23.12
C ARG A 636 -8.80 3.34 22.86
N ALA A 637 -8.29 3.09 21.67
CA ALA A 637 -7.02 3.61 21.19
C ALA A 637 -7.19 4.95 20.45
N GLU A 638 -6.17 5.80 20.54
CA GLU A 638 -5.94 6.91 19.61
C GLU A 638 -5.30 6.40 18.31
N ALA A 639 -5.96 5.42 17.68
CA ALA A 639 -5.53 4.78 16.45
C ALA A 639 -6.48 5.11 15.30
N TYR A 640 -5.93 5.11 14.09
CA TYR A 640 -6.62 5.47 12.87
C TYR A 640 -6.05 4.71 11.68
N ASP A 641 -6.96 4.09 10.92
CA ASP A 641 -6.65 3.39 9.68
C ASP A 641 -7.27 4.13 8.50
N LEU A 642 -6.50 4.25 7.42
CA LEU A 642 -7.01 4.75 6.15
C LEU A 642 -7.37 3.58 5.26
N VAL A 643 -8.64 3.51 4.88
CA VAL A 643 -9.20 2.46 4.03
C VAL A 643 -9.55 3.04 2.68
N CYS A 644 -9.25 2.32 1.62
CA CYS A 644 -9.69 2.62 0.27
C CYS A 644 -10.32 1.37 -0.34
N ASN A 645 -11.54 1.48 -0.88
CA ASN A 645 -12.23 0.40 -1.60
C ASN A 645 -12.24 -0.95 -0.86
N GLY A 646 -12.47 -0.93 0.46
CA GLY A 646 -12.51 -2.14 1.29
C GLY A 646 -11.15 -2.75 1.61
N THR A 647 -10.06 -2.00 1.38
CA THR A 647 -8.70 -2.43 1.71
C THR A 647 -8.04 -1.37 2.58
N GLU A 648 -7.51 -1.78 3.73
CA GLU A 648 -6.65 -0.93 4.56
C GLU A 648 -5.39 -0.58 3.74
N ILE A 649 -5.14 0.71 3.47
CA ILE A 649 -3.95 1.15 2.72
C ILE A 649 -2.84 1.66 3.64
N GLY A 650 -3.14 1.86 4.92
CA GLY A 650 -2.19 2.18 5.96
C GLY A 650 -2.88 2.41 7.30
N GLY A 651 -2.08 2.45 8.35
CA GLY A 651 -2.55 2.64 9.72
C GLY A 651 -1.56 3.43 10.57
N GLY A 652 -2.05 4.00 11.66
CA GLY A 652 -1.28 4.84 12.55
C GLY A 652 -1.92 5.03 13.91
N SER A 653 -1.18 5.65 14.82
CA SER A 653 -1.70 6.03 16.12
C SER A 653 -0.89 7.17 16.74
N ILE A 654 -1.50 7.85 17.70
CA ILE A 654 -0.77 8.66 18.68
C ILE A 654 -0.03 7.71 19.61
N ARG A 655 1.22 8.06 19.92
CA ARG A 655 2.11 7.21 20.72
C ARG A 655 2.04 7.57 22.20
N ILE A 656 2.34 6.58 23.01
CA ILE A 656 2.55 6.79 24.44
C ILE A 656 3.89 7.51 24.63
N TYR A 657 3.86 8.71 25.18
CA TYR A 657 5.04 9.46 25.58
C TYR A 657 5.27 9.46 27.10
N ASP A 658 4.29 9.03 27.90
CA ASP A 658 4.38 8.91 29.35
C ASP A 658 4.90 7.51 29.76
N PRO A 659 6.05 7.40 30.44
CA PRO A 659 6.58 6.13 30.92
C PRO A 659 5.62 5.31 31.80
N ALA A 660 4.79 5.97 32.62
CA ALA A 660 3.85 5.30 33.51
C ALA A 660 2.73 4.62 32.72
N ILE A 661 2.19 5.31 31.70
CA ILE A 661 1.20 4.76 30.79
C ILE A 661 1.80 3.62 29.96
N GLN A 662 3.04 3.75 29.50
CA GLN A 662 3.70 2.71 28.71
C GLN A 662 3.90 1.43 29.52
N SER A 663 4.36 1.55 30.76
CA SER A 663 4.49 0.42 31.69
C SER A 663 3.13 -0.20 32.01
N ALA A 664 2.08 0.62 32.14
CA ALA A 664 0.72 0.14 32.37
C ALA A 664 0.21 -0.73 31.20
N VAL A 665 0.37 -0.27 29.95
CA VAL A 665 0.01 -1.07 28.77
C VAL A 665 0.80 -2.38 28.71
N LEU A 666 2.12 -2.36 28.93
CA LEU A 666 2.94 -3.58 28.92
C LEU A 666 2.54 -4.57 30.03
N SER A 667 2.09 -4.06 31.19
CA SER A 667 1.58 -4.89 32.29
C SER A 667 0.28 -5.62 31.89
N VAL A 668 -0.63 -4.95 31.17
CA VAL A 668 -1.87 -5.57 30.64
C VAL A 668 -1.55 -6.71 29.66
N LEU A 669 -0.49 -6.55 28.87
CA LEU A 669 0.01 -7.55 27.92
C LEU A 669 0.78 -8.69 28.59
N ALA A 670 0.77 -8.77 29.93
CA ALA A 670 1.46 -9.77 30.74
C ALA A 670 2.98 -9.82 30.51
N ILE A 671 3.60 -8.67 30.22
CA ILE A 671 5.05 -8.54 30.09
C ILE A 671 5.61 -8.09 31.44
N SER A 672 6.41 -8.95 32.09
CA SER A 672 7.00 -8.65 33.41
C SER A 672 7.93 -7.44 33.37
N ASP A 673 8.18 -6.79 34.50
CA ASP A 673 9.06 -5.62 34.55
C ASP A 673 10.50 -5.96 34.11
N GLU A 674 10.99 -7.17 34.41
CA GLU A 674 12.29 -7.66 33.92
C GLU A 674 12.29 -7.82 32.41
N GLU A 675 11.22 -8.36 31.83
CA GLU A 675 11.08 -8.48 30.38
C GLU A 675 10.93 -7.13 29.70
N GLN A 676 10.18 -6.20 30.31
CA GLN A 676 10.04 -4.83 29.84
C GLN A 676 11.41 -4.15 29.77
N GLN A 677 12.20 -4.24 30.84
CA GLN A 677 13.53 -3.65 30.87
C GLN A 677 14.49 -4.35 29.91
N ALA A 678 14.41 -5.68 29.81
CA ALA A 678 15.22 -6.43 28.88
C ALA A 678 14.92 -6.03 27.43
N LYS A 679 13.66 -6.04 27.00
CA LYS A 679 13.24 -5.86 25.60
C LYS A 679 13.14 -4.38 25.20
N PHE A 680 12.55 -3.55 26.07
CA PHE A 680 12.19 -2.16 25.79
C PHE A 680 12.87 -1.13 26.70
N GLY A 681 13.83 -1.54 27.54
CA GLY A 681 14.47 -0.64 28.51
C GLY A 681 15.09 0.61 27.88
N PHE A 682 15.60 0.53 26.65
CA PHE A 682 16.12 1.69 25.92
C PHE A 682 15.02 2.70 25.57
N LEU A 683 13.83 2.24 25.18
CA LEU A 683 12.69 3.09 24.88
C LEU A 683 12.12 3.69 26.17
N LEU A 684 11.90 2.87 27.20
CA LEU A 684 11.39 3.33 28.50
C LEU A 684 12.33 4.37 29.13
N GLN A 685 13.64 4.18 28.98
CA GLN A 685 14.63 5.17 29.39
C GLN A 685 14.56 6.44 28.53
N ALA A 686 14.45 6.33 27.21
CA ALA A 686 14.34 7.48 26.32
C ALA A 686 13.10 8.34 26.63
N LEU A 687 11.95 7.71 26.95
CA LEU A 687 10.71 8.41 27.32
C LEU A 687 10.89 9.34 28.54
N ARG A 688 11.80 9.00 29.46
CA ARG A 688 12.07 9.80 30.67
C ARG A 688 12.86 11.08 30.42
N TYR A 689 13.51 11.21 29.27
CA TYR A 689 14.34 12.36 28.94
C TYR A 689 13.56 13.44 28.15
N GLY A 690 12.25 13.53 28.37
CA GLY A 690 11.40 14.55 27.77
C GLY A 690 10.91 14.16 26.38
N ALA A 691 10.30 12.97 26.25
CA ALA A 691 9.63 12.60 25.01
C ALA A 691 8.45 13.54 24.71
N PRO A 692 8.37 14.15 23.51
CA PRO A 692 7.24 14.99 23.14
C PRO A 692 6.00 14.12 22.89
N PRO A 693 4.77 14.67 22.97
CA PRO A 693 3.62 14.06 22.33
C PRO A 693 3.94 13.83 20.85
N HIS A 694 3.70 12.64 20.33
CA HIS A 694 4.01 12.31 18.95
C HIS A 694 3.05 11.27 18.41
N GLY A 695 2.91 11.24 17.09
CA GLY A 695 2.03 10.32 16.38
C GLY A 695 2.51 10.13 14.96
N GLY A 696 2.09 9.04 14.35
CA GLY A 696 2.52 8.74 12.99
C GLY A 696 1.61 7.81 12.25
N PHE A 697 2.05 7.42 11.08
CA PHE A 697 1.28 6.62 10.12
C PHE A 697 2.23 5.86 9.19
N ALA A 698 1.79 4.73 8.67
CA ALA A 698 2.53 3.98 7.66
C ALA A 698 1.60 3.52 6.54
N PHE A 699 1.89 3.88 5.29
CA PHE A 699 1.21 3.33 4.13
C PHE A 699 1.85 2.01 3.71
N GLY A 700 1.04 1.01 3.34
CA GLY A 700 1.48 -0.13 2.56
C GLY A 700 1.68 0.28 1.10
N LEU A 701 2.89 0.69 0.72
CA LEU A 701 3.17 1.24 -0.62
C LEU A 701 2.81 0.23 -1.71
N ASP A 702 3.20 -1.04 -1.54
CA ASP A 702 2.93 -2.08 -2.55
C ASP A 702 1.44 -2.23 -2.84
N ARG A 703 0.61 -2.16 -1.79
CA ARG A 703 -0.85 -2.25 -1.90
C ARG A 703 -1.43 -1.01 -2.58
N CYS A 704 -0.94 0.17 -2.23
CA CYS A 704 -1.36 1.40 -2.89
C CYS A 704 -1.02 1.38 -4.40
N ILE A 705 0.16 0.89 -4.79
CA ILE A 705 0.54 0.75 -6.20
C ILE A 705 -0.31 -0.31 -6.90
N LEU A 706 -0.61 -1.43 -6.24
CA LEU A 706 -1.49 -2.46 -6.81
C LEU A 706 -2.87 -1.88 -7.12
N MET A 707 -3.47 -1.16 -6.17
CA MET A 707 -4.80 -0.55 -6.35
C MET A 707 -4.84 0.47 -7.47
N THR A 708 -3.75 1.20 -7.66
CA THR A 708 -3.63 2.26 -8.66
C THR A 708 -3.19 1.75 -10.04
N CYS A 709 -2.87 0.46 -10.16
CA CYS A 709 -2.46 -0.15 -11.42
C CYS A 709 -3.54 -1.12 -11.89
N ALA A 710 -4.49 -0.66 -12.71
CA ALA A 710 -5.58 -1.48 -13.25
C ALA A 710 -5.14 -2.80 -13.95
N GLN A 711 -3.90 -2.84 -14.45
CA GLN A 711 -3.32 -4.02 -15.11
C GLN A 711 -2.71 -5.04 -14.12
N ALA A 712 -2.42 -4.64 -12.87
CA ALA A 712 -1.82 -5.48 -11.86
C ALA A 712 -2.89 -6.31 -11.14
N LYS A 713 -2.63 -7.61 -10.95
CA LYS A 713 -3.59 -8.54 -10.31
C LYS A 713 -3.13 -9.06 -8.96
N SER A 714 -1.86 -8.83 -8.64
CA SER A 714 -1.23 -9.24 -7.38
C SER A 714 -0.13 -8.25 -7.01
N LEU A 715 0.26 -8.21 -5.73
CA LEU A 715 1.45 -7.48 -5.28
C LEU A 715 2.71 -7.87 -6.07
N ARG A 716 2.76 -9.12 -6.58
CA ARG A 716 3.86 -9.61 -7.42
C ARG A 716 4.01 -8.85 -8.73
N ASP A 717 2.96 -8.20 -9.24
CA ASP A 717 3.04 -7.41 -10.48
C ASP A 717 3.60 -5.99 -10.26
N VAL A 718 3.64 -5.53 -9.00
CA VAL A 718 4.14 -4.19 -8.61
C VAL A 718 5.46 -4.22 -7.86
N ILE A 719 6.05 -5.41 -7.69
CA ILE A 719 7.36 -5.67 -7.10
C ILE A 719 8.26 -6.26 -8.18
N ALA A 720 9.48 -5.74 -8.30
CA ALA A 720 10.40 -6.16 -9.37
C ALA A 720 10.74 -7.66 -9.30
N PHE A 721 11.12 -8.14 -8.11
CA PHE A 721 11.53 -9.53 -7.84
C PHE A 721 10.80 -10.07 -6.59
N PRO A 722 9.54 -10.50 -6.73
CA PRO A 722 8.72 -10.94 -5.61
C PRO A 722 9.01 -12.39 -5.19
N LYS A 723 8.52 -12.78 -4.01
CA LYS A 723 8.50 -14.16 -3.52
C LYS A 723 7.18 -14.88 -3.83
N THR A 724 7.23 -16.20 -3.92
CA THR A 724 6.06 -17.09 -3.96
C THR A 724 5.36 -17.15 -2.60
N THR A 725 4.24 -17.86 -2.50
CA THR A 725 3.57 -18.14 -1.21
C THR A 725 4.40 -19.00 -0.27
N SER A 726 5.39 -19.74 -0.76
CA SER A 726 6.34 -20.53 0.03
C SER A 726 7.59 -19.73 0.44
N ALA A 727 7.54 -18.39 0.38
CA ALA A 727 8.64 -17.48 0.63
C ALA A 727 9.87 -17.70 -0.28
N SER A 728 9.70 -18.35 -1.43
CA SER A 728 10.78 -18.68 -2.36
C SER A 728 10.90 -17.66 -3.49
N GLU A 729 12.12 -17.36 -3.93
CA GLU A 729 12.42 -16.55 -5.11
C GLU A 729 12.87 -17.47 -6.24
N LEU A 730 12.01 -17.70 -7.23
CA LEU A 730 12.22 -18.75 -8.24
C LEU A 730 13.32 -18.42 -9.26
N MET A 731 13.67 -17.15 -9.45
CA MET A 731 14.70 -16.76 -10.42
C MET A 731 16.11 -17.11 -9.92
N THR A 732 16.40 -16.84 -8.65
CA THR A 732 17.69 -17.10 -8.00
C THR A 732 17.70 -18.42 -7.23
N ALA A 733 16.54 -19.09 -7.12
CA ALA A 733 16.33 -20.29 -6.31
C ALA A 733 16.64 -20.07 -4.82
N ALA A 734 16.25 -18.90 -4.28
CA ALA A 734 16.38 -18.60 -2.86
C ALA A 734 15.12 -19.02 -2.07
N PRO A 735 15.22 -19.40 -0.78
CA PRO A 735 16.47 -19.63 -0.03
C PRO A 735 17.23 -20.87 -0.54
N SER A 736 18.53 -20.94 -0.24
CA SER A 736 19.41 -22.05 -0.66
C SER A 736 20.26 -22.55 0.51
N ASP A 737 20.89 -23.71 0.30
CA ASP A 737 21.93 -24.19 1.21
C ASP A 737 23.14 -23.24 1.27
N VAL A 738 23.77 -23.20 2.43
CA VAL A 738 25.05 -22.52 2.69
C VAL A 738 26.11 -23.55 3.09
N ASP A 739 27.37 -23.23 2.79
CA ASP A 739 28.51 -24.09 3.11
C ASP A 739 28.68 -24.28 4.62
N GLU A 740 29.11 -25.46 5.05
CA GLU A 740 29.33 -25.74 6.48
C GLU A 740 30.33 -24.80 7.14
N ARG A 741 31.33 -24.32 6.39
CA ARG A 741 32.29 -23.32 6.88
C ARG A 741 31.59 -22.02 7.30
N GLN A 742 30.59 -21.57 6.54
CA GLN A 742 29.83 -20.35 6.88
C GLN A 742 29.03 -20.56 8.18
N LEU A 743 28.45 -21.75 8.37
CA LEU A 743 27.73 -22.11 9.59
C LEU A 743 28.68 -22.15 10.80
N ALA A 744 29.86 -22.75 10.66
CA ALA A 744 30.88 -22.81 11.70
C ALA A 744 31.41 -21.42 12.11
N ASP A 745 31.60 -20.52 11.14
CA ASP A 745 31.99 -19.13 11.38
C ASP A 745 30.90 -18.37 12.17
N LEU A 746 29.63 -18.69 11.95
CA LEU A 746 28.49 -18.16 12.70
C LEU A 746 28.26 -18.87 14.05
N GLY A 747 28.91 -20.01 14.28
CA GLY A 747 28.71 -20.83 15.48
C GLY A 747 27.35 -21.54 15.51
N ILE A 748 26.83 -21.91 14.34
CA ILE A 748 25.53 -22.57 14.16
C ILE A 748 25.76 -23.96 13.55
N SER A 749 24.94 -24.92 13.94
CA SER A 749 24.85 -26.23 13.30
C SER A 749 23.42 -26.47 12.83
N ARG A 750 23.26 -27.19 11.72
CA ARG A 750 21.94 -27.67 11.30
C ARG A 750 21.47 -28.74 12.30
N VAL A 751 20.20 -28.70 12.67
CA VAL A 751 19.58 -29.82 13.39
C VAL A 751 19.25 -30.90 12.36
N ALA A 752 19.48 -32.18 12.69
CA ALA A 752 19.07 -33.28 11.82
C ALA A 752 17.56 -33.16 11.52
N ALA A 753 17.15 -33.35 10.27
CA ALA A 753 15.74 -33.33 9.92
C ALA A 753 15.01 -34.37 10.78
N HIS A 754 13.98 -33.94 11.49
CA HIS A 754 13.08 -34.87 12.18
C HIS A 754 12.40 -35.69 11.07
N GLU A 755 12.73 -36.99 10.96
CA GLU A 755 11.93 -37.90 10.16
C GLU A 755 10.54 -37.96 10.79
N GLU A 756 9.59 -37.18 10.26
CA GLU A 756 8.17 -37.46 10.49
C GLU A 756 7.90 -38.85 9.93
N ARG A 757 7.81 -39.84 10.81
CA ARG A 757 7.17 -41.12 10.49
C ARG A 757 5.74 -40.80 10.07
N ILE A 758 5.52 -40.75 8.77
CA ILE A 758 4.20 -40.99 8.19
C ILE A 758 3.94 -42.47 8.48
N ASP A 759 3.34 -42.76 9.63
CA ASP A 759 2.72 -44.06 9.88
C ASP A 759 1.61 -44.19 8.83
N GLN A 760 1.91 -44.95 7.78
CA GLN A 760 0.90 -45.50 6.89
C GLN A 760 -0.07 -46.29 7.77
N ILE A 761 -1.31 -45.83 7.81
CA ILE A 761 -2.45 -46.61 8.27
C ILE A 761 -2.59 -47.75 7.27
N ASP A 762 -1.83 -48.82 7.47
CA ASP A 762 -2.06 -50.10 6.82
C ASP A 762 -3.28 -50.73 7.50
N ALA A 763 -4.30 -50.96 6.69
CA ALA A 763 -5.52 -51.67 7.06
C ALA A 763 -5.17 -53.03 7.73
N PRO A 764 -5.96 -53.47 8.73
CA PRO A 764 -5.64 -54.67 9.48
C PRO A 764 -5.68 -55.90 8.55
N LYS A 765 -4.50 -56.50 8.32
CA LYS A 765 -4.40 -57.84 7.75
C LYS A 765 -4.82 -58.85 8.81
N VAL A 766 -5.89 -59.58 8.51
CA VAL A 766 -6.35 -60.78 9.22
C VAL A 766 -5.19 -61.79 9.31
N PRO A 767 -4.82 -62.29 10.50
CA PRO A 767 -3.85 -63.38 10.62
C PRO A 767 -4.55 -64.72 10.30
N GLN A 768 -3.99 -65.46 9.34
CA GLN A 768 -4.25 -66.90 9.18
C GLN A 768 -3.27 -67.69 10.04
N ASP A 769 -3.82 -68.72 10.70
CA ASP A 769 -3.18 -69.68 11.61
C ASP A 769 -1.91 -70.38 11.10
N SER A 770 -0.99 -70.63 12.03
CA SER A 770 -0.30 -71.91 12.29
C SER A 770 0.61 -71.73 13.52
N GLN A 771 0.32 -72.38 14.66
CA GLN A 771 0.98 -73.62 15.14
C GLN A 771 2.52 -73.51 15.09
N GLU A 772 3.31 -73.59 16.16
CA GLU A 772 3.28 -74.53 17.30
C GLU A 772 4.40 -74.18 18.33
N THR A 773 4.11 -74.50 19.61
CA THR A 773 4.97 -75.02 20.71
C THR A 773 6.14 -74.26 21.38
N MET A 774 5.90 -74.08 22.70
CA MET A 774 6.73 -73.82 23.91
C MET A 774 7.91 -74.82 24.14
N PRO A 775 8.78 -74.78 25.20
CA PRO A 775 8.66 -74.20 26.57
C PRO A 775 9.98 -73.55 27.13
N VAL A 776 10.17 -73.03 28.35
CA VAL A 776 9.57 -73.08 29.71
C VAL A 776 9.61 -71.67 30.32
#